data_AF-A0A971VTK9-F1
#
_entry.id   AF-A0A971VTK9-F1
#
_cell.length_a   1.000
_cell.length_b   1.000
_cell.length_c   1.000
_cell.angle_alpha   90.00
_cell.angle_beta   90.00
_cell.angle_gamma   90.00
#
_symmetry.space_group_name_H-M   'P 1'
#
loop_
_entity.id
_entity.type
_entity.pdbx_description
1 polymer ?
#
loop_
_entity_poly.entity_id
_entity_poly.type
_entity_poly.pdbx_seq_one_letter_code
_entity_poly.pdbx_strand_id
1 'polypeptide(L)'
;MTIIKCKMCGGDIQRSEGQAYGTCDSCGSTMTFPKVSDEQRANLFNRANHFRRQGEFDKAIAAYESILNQDDGDAEAHWGVVLSRYGIEYVEDPASHERVPTCHRVQVDSILNDADYLAALEHAPDGYSRSLYEEEARRIAELQKGILMLSAQEKPYDVFICYKETTDGGSRTPDSALAQEVYYQLVQEGYKVFFSRITLEDKLGQQYEPYIFAALNSARVMVVIGTQAEYFNAVWVKNEWSRFLALMKKDRTKLLIPCYKGMDAYDLPEALSMLQSQDMGKIGFIQDLVRGIKKVVDASRGKPGATTVPMQAETIAAPGVQSLLTRAGLFLEDGDFKSAAEYADKVLDIDPKHAPAYIVRLQASLNLRDENELGNAKESLEMHGDYQKAVRFADSKLKPIYIDYNQRILDRLETERKESIYQTAINQNRDAVSEAGYLQAAKTFQSISGYKDADERALESQATAEQRRLLKLKQEEEQQAEQDRLEAERAARAEQERIAEEKRRVKNKRRILIGTPILVAAIAIILLITQVIMPKTAYQKATDLLSAKQYDQAAEAFTALGDYSDSAEKAQASIYQKATDLLSAKQYDQAAEAFTALGDYSDSAAMVTESFYQKGKALLTKGQYADVARLFIHIKDFKDVASLIASDPGLSSAAAAAELDRAWSVGNVVTFGNYEQDNNTSNGKEAIQWIVLKRDGDKALIISKQNLDSQPYHSIYGFVTWETSSLRVWLNDRFLNTAFSEEEQGAILTTNLQNEANPQYNTKGGNPTEDKVFLLSIAEAESLFGSDADRVAKNTDYAKAQGAYTDKDNGAGRWWLRSPGSNQRFAALVKSVGSVYRSGGDAFYVSDAFRPALWLNLSSEFFSSKAP
;
A
#
# COMPACT_ATOMS: atom_id res chain seq x y z
N MET A 1 2.11 3.82 -70.08
CA MET A 1 2.66 4.96 -69.31
C MET A 1 1.62 5.33 -68.27
N THR A 2 1.91 5.09 -67.00
CA THR A 2 0.98 5.35 -65.90
C THR A 2 1.22 6.77 -65.38
N ILE A 3 0.22 7.65 -65.45
CA ILE A 3 0.35 9.05 -65.01
C ILE A 3 0.20 9.12 -63.49
N ILE A 4 1.23 9.61 -62.81
CA ILE A 4 1.19 9.91 -61.37
C ILE A 4 1.10 11.43 -61.21
N LYS A 5 0.23 11.89 -60.31
CA LYS A 5 0.14 13.31 -59.96
C LYS A 5 1.12 13.65 -58.84
N CYS A 6 1.79 14.78 -58.98
CA CYS A 6 2.65 15.38 -57.96
C CYS A 6 1.91 15.45 -56.62
N LYS A 7 2.51 14.90 -55.55
CA LYS A 7 1.91 14.97 -54.22
C LYS A 7 1.85 16.40 -53.68
N MET A 8 2.74 17.29 -54.13
CA MET A 8 2.81 18.69 -53.71
C MET A 8 1.79 19.59 -54.43
N CYS A 9 1.79 19.59 -55.77
CA CYS A 9 1.00 20.54 -56.57
C CYS A 9 -0.13 19.90 -57.41
N GLY A 10 -0.13 18.57 -57.59
CA GLY A 10 -1.11 17.86 -58.42
C GLY A 10 -0.86 17.87 -59.93
N GLY A 11 0.26 18.46 -60.39
CA GLY A 11 0.71 18.40 -61.78
C GLY A 11 1.04 16.97 -62.23
N ASP A 12 0.92 16.70 -63.52
CA ASP A 12 1.18 15.36 -64.08
C ASP A 12 2.68 15.09 -64.19
N ILE A 13 3.10 13.88 -63.81
CA ILE A 13 4.50 13.46 -63.83
C ILE A 13 4.65 12.24 -64.75
N GLN A 14 5.60 12.33 -65.69
CA GLN A 14 6.00 11.21 -66.53
C GLN A 14 7.16 10.46 -65.86
N ARG A 15 6.92 9.20 -65.50
CA ARG A 15 7.87 8.35 -64.77
C ARG A 15 8.38 7.20 -65.67
N SER A 16 9.67 6.88 -65.57
CA SER A 16 10.25 5.66 -66.16
C SER A 16 10.05 4.44 -65.25
N GLU A 17 9.86 3.26 -65.83
CA GLU A 17 9.59 2.02 -65.08
C GLU A 17 10.70 1.73 -64.04
N GLY A 18 10.32 1.57 -62.76
CA GLY A 18 11.25 1.33 -61.64
C GLY A 18 11.82 2.57 -60.94
N GLN A 19 11.58 3.79 -61.42
CA GLN A 19 12.15 5.02 -60.84
C GLN A 19 11.48 5.41 -59.51
N ALA A 20 12.16 5.38 -58.35
CA ALA A 20 11.52 5.60 -57.03
C ALA A 20 11.33 7.08 -56.62
N TYR A 21 11.92 8.04 -57.34
CA TYR A 21 11.87 9.47 -57.02
C TYR A 21 12.02 10.33 -58.29
N GLY A 22 11.66 11.60 -58.23
CA GLY A 22 11.86 12.55 -59.33
C GLY A 22 11.40 13.96 -59.04
N THR A 23 11.67 14.88 -59.96
CA THR A 23 11.33 16.30 -59.85
C THR A 23 10.08 16.62 -60.68
N CYS A 24 9.16 17.39 -60.12
CA CYS A 24 7.96 17.81 -60.84
C CYS A 24 8.23 19.00 -61.76
N ASP A 25 7.91 18.85 -63.06
CA ASP A 25 8.06 19.96 -64.03
C ASP A 25 7.16 21.17 -63.73
N SER A 26 6.05 20.96 -63.02
CA SER A 26 5.10 22.04 -62.70
C SER A 26 5.49 22.88 -61.49
N CYS A 27 6.13 22.30 -60.47
CA CYS A 27 6.48 23.02 -59.22
C CYS A 27 7.94 22.91 -58.80
N GLY A 28 8.79 22.24 -59.58
CA GLY A 28 10.23 22.09 -59.32
C GLY A 28 10.60 21.24 -58.10
N SER A 29 9.62 20.67 -57.37
CA SER A 29 9.87 19.91 -56.15
C SER A 29 10.35 18.50 -56.47
N THR A 30 11.45 18.08 -55.85
CA THR A 30 11.92 16.69 -55.85
C THR A 30 11.17 15.89 -54.80
N MET A 31 10.65 14.73 -55.17
CA MET A 31 9.82 13.91 -54.29
C MET A 31 9.97 12.42 -54.61
N THR A 32 9.59 11.59 -53.64
CA THR A 32 9.46 10.13 -53.80
C THR A 32 8.17 9.76 -54.55
N PHE A 33 8.19 8.63 -55.25
CA PHE A 33 7.07 8.12 -56.02
C PHE A 33 6.59 6.78 -55.48
N PRO A 34 5.27 6.52 -55.54
CA PRO A 34 4.70 5.25 -55.09
C PRO A 34 5.13 4.08 -55.97
N LYS A 35 5.17 2.87 -55.41
CA LYS A 35 5.40 1.66 -56.21
C LYS A 35 4.10 1.30 -56.93
N VAL A 36 4.02 1.60 -58.22
CA VAL A 36 2.83 1.32 -59.05
C VAL A 36 3.15 0.33 -60.15
N SER A 37 2.39 -0.76 -60.20
CA SER A 37 2.45 -1.81 -61.24
C SER A 37 1.35 -1.67 -62.30
N ASP A 38 0.30 -0.91 -62.00
CA ASP A 38 -0.89 -0.74 -62.84
C ASP A 38 -1.55 0.64 -62.63
N GLU A 39 -2.50 0.96 -63.50
CA GLU A 39 -3.22 2.24 -63.51
C GLU A 39 -4.19 2.38 -62.32
N GLN A 40 -4.71 1.27 -61.80
CA GLN A 40 -5.64 1.28 -60.67
C GLN A 40 -4.95 1.75 -59.40
N ARG A 41 -3.75 1.25 -59.11
CA ARG A 41 -2.94 1.65 -57.95
C ARG A 41 -2.48 3.10 -58.05
N ALA A 42 -2.10 3.56 -59.25
CA ALA A 42 -1.77 4.97 -59.46
C ALA A 42 -2.97 5.89 -59.21
N ASN A 43 -4.18 5.49 -59.61
CA ASN A 43 -5.39 6.25 -59.33
C ASN A 43 -5.73 6.32 -57.83
N LEU A 44 -5.45 5.27 -57.05
CA LEU A 44 -5.61 5.30 -55.59
C LEU A 44 -4.69 6.35 -54.95
N PHE A 45 -3.40 6.37 -55.31
CA PHE A 45 -2.46 7.39 -54.84
C PHE A 45 -2.85 8.80 -55.27
N ASN A 46 -3.27 8.97 -56.53
CA ASN A 46 -3.72 10.26 -57.05
C ASN A 46 -4.93 10.78 -56.25
N ARG A 47 -5.87 9.89 -55.89
CA ARG A 47 -7.04 10.22 -55.07
C ARG A 47 -6.66 10.55 -53.63
N ALA A 48 -5.79 9.76 -53.00
CA ALA A 48 -5.32 10.00 -51.64
C ALA A 48 -4.57 11.35 -51.53
N ASN A 49 -3.65 11.61 -52.46
CA ASN A 49 -2.95 12.89 -52.58
C ASN A 49 -3.91 14.06 -52.82
N HIS A 50 -4.99 13.85 -53.59
CA HIS A 50 -5.99 14.88 -53.82
C HIS A 50 -6.76 15.26 -52.55
N PHE A 51 -7.23 14.27 -51.78
CA PHE A 51 -7.89 14.52 -50.50
C PHE A 51 -6.97 15.27 -49.53
N ARG A 52 -5.69 14.88 -49.45
CA ARG A 52 -4.71 15.57 -48.60
C ARG A 52 -4.52 17.04 -49.01
N ARG A 53 -4.37 17.33 -50.30
CA ARG A 53 -4.26 18.71 -50.81
C ARG A 53 -5.52 19.55 -50.61
N GLN A 54 -6.68 18.93 -50.44
CA GLN A 54 -7.94 19.62 -50.10
C GLN A 54 -8.12 19.82 -48.59
N GLY A 55 -7.18 19.37 -47.76
CA GLY A 55 -7.30 19.36 -46.30
C GLY A 55 -8.26 18.29 -45.76
N GLU A 56 -8.73 17.37 -46.62
CA GLU A 56 -9.59 16.25 -46.22
C GLU A 56 -8.75 15.07 -45.70
N PHE A 57 -7.98 15.35 -44.65
CA PHE A 57 -6.94 14.44 -44.15
C PHE A 57 -7.47 13.07 -43.71
N ASP A 58 -8.66 12.97 -43.12
CA ASP A 58 -9.22 11.68 -42.70
C ASP A 58 -9.59 10.81 -43.90
N LYS A 59 -10.09 11.41 -44.99
CA LYS A 59 -10.33 10.68 -46.24
C LYS A 59 -9.02 10.30 -46.93
N ALA A 60 -7.99 11.14 -46.80
CA ALA A 60 -6.65 10.83 -47.31
C ALA A 60 -6.05 9.63 -46.56
N ILE A 61 -6.10 9.61 -45.22
CA ILE A 61 -5.66 8.49 -44.38
C ILE A 61 -6.36 7.20 -44.81
N ALA A 62 -7.70 7.20 -44.85
CA ALA A 62 -8.46 6.02 -45.27
C ALA A 62 -8.10 5.55 -46.70
N ALA A 63 -7.80 6.48 -47.60
CA ALA A 63 -7.36 6.15 -48.95
C ALA A 63 -5.95 5.53 -49.00
N TYR A 64 -5.01 6.01 -48.18
CA TYR A 64 -3.67 5.41 -48.06
C TYR A 64 -3.69 4.08 -47.31
N GLU A 65 -4.48 3.96 -46.25
CA GLU A 65 -4.70 2.68 -45.54
C GLU A 65 -5.32 1.63 -46.46
N SER A 66 -6.23 2.03 -47.37
CA SER A 66 -6.75 1.12 -48.39
C SER A 66 -5.67 0.62 -49.37
N ILE A 67 -4.57 1.37 -49.54
CA ILE A 67 -3.41 0.94 -50.33
C ILE A 67 -2.54 0.00 -49.48
N LEU A 68 -2.29 0.34 -48.22
CA LEU A 68 -1.52 -0.51 -47.28
C LEU A 68 -2.20 -1.86 -47.03
N ASN A 69 -3.53 -1.91 -47.02
CA ASN A 69 -4.28 -3.17 -46.96
C ASN A 69 -4.02 -4.10 -48.15
N GLN A 70 -3.58 -3.57 -49.29
CA GLN A 70 -3.17 -4.36 -50.46
C GLN A 70 -1.69 -4.69 -50.43
N ASP A 71 -0.86 -3.81 -49.87
CA ASP A 71 0.59 -3.94 -49.77
C ASP A 71 1.11 -3.11 -48.58
N ASP A 72 1.27 -3.78 -47.44
CA ASP A 72 1.76 -3.21 -46.18
C ASP A 72 3.23 -2.77 -46.27
N GLY A 73 3.94 -3.11 -47.37
CA GLY A 73 5.31 -2.70 -47.62
C GLY A 73 5.45 -1.45 -48.50
N ASP A 74 4.37 -0.70 -48.75
CA ASP A 74 4.44 0.50 -49.60
C ASP A 74 4.88 1.75 -48.80
N ALA A 75 6.16 2.10 -48.94
CA ALA A 75 6.77 3.24 -48.27
C ALA A 75 6.04 4.58 -48.55
N GLU A 76 5.52 4.78 -49.76
CA GLU A 76 4.85 6.05 -50.10
C GLU A 76 3.45 6.12 -49.51
N ALA A 77 2.77 4.98 -49.36
CA ALA A 77 1.48 4.93 -48.67
C ALA A 77 1.64 5.24 -47.18
N HIS A 78 2.62 4.63 -46.51
CA HIS A 78 2.97 5.01 -45.12
C HIS A 78 3.36 6.48 -45.00
N TRP A 79 4.17 7.00 -45.92
CA TRP A 79 4.51 8.43 -45.94
C TRP A 79 3.26 9.32 -46.12
N GLY A 80 2.33 8.92 -46.99
CA GLY A 80 1.06 9.59 -47.18
C GLY A 80 0.17 9.60 -45.93
N VAL A 81 0.14 8.50 -45.17
CA VAL A 81 -0.56 8.40 -43.88
C VAL A 81 0.01 9.39 -42.88
N VAL A 82 1.33 9.40 -42.67
CA VAL A 82 1.96 10.31 -41.69
C VAL A 82 1.77 11.77 -42.09
N LEU A 83 1.95 12.13 -43.36
CA LEU A 83 1.68 13.48 -43.84
C LEU A 83 0.23 13.89 -43.58
N SER A 84 -0.73 12.98 -43.76
CA SER A 84 -2.14 13.28 -43.52
C SER A 84 -2.48 13.35 -42.02
N ARG A 85 -1.86 12.53 -41.18
CA ARG A 85 -2.02 12.53 -39.72
C ARG A 85 -1.55 13.84 -39.08
N TYR A 86 -0.42 14.35 -39.55
CA TYR A 86 0.12 15.66 -39.14
C TYR A 86 -0.55 16.83 -39.89
N GLY A 87 -1.51 16.55 -40.78
CA GLY A 87 -2.26 17.57 -41.50
C GLY A 87 -1.36 18.43 -42.38
N ILE A 88 -0.39 17.81 -43.05
CA ILE A 88 0.60 18.51 -43.86
C ILE A 88 -0.01 18.92 -45.19
N GLU A 89 0.14 20.19 -45.53
CA GLU A 89 -0.18 20.77 -46.84
C GLU A 89 1.07 21.45 -47.41
N TYR A 90 1.25 21.42 -48.73
CA TYR A 90 2.39 22.08 -49.38
C TYR A 90 1.93 23.31 -50.15
N VAL A 91 2.14 24.46 -49.51
CA VAL A 91 1.84 25.77 -50.08
C VAL A 91 3.05 26.32 -50.80
N GLU A 92 2.78 27.14 -51.81
CA GLU A 92 3.83 27.85 -52.53
C GLU A 92 4.26 29.07 -51.73
N ASP A 93 5.56 29.15 -51.43
CA ASP A 93 6.12 30.33 -50.79
C ASP A 93 6.22 31.49 -51.81
N PRO A 94 5.60 32.66 -51.55
CA PRO A 94 5.59 33.77 -52.52
C PRO A 94 6.97 34.35 -52.87
N ALA A 95 7.98 34.12 -52.03
CA ALA A 95 9.33 34.67 -52.23
C ALA A 95 10.25 33.70 -52.98
N SER A 96 10.27 32.44 -52.58
CA SER A 96 11.14 31.40 -53.17
C SER A 96 10.46 30.59 -54.28
N HIS A 97 9.14 30.65 -54.41
CA HIS A 97 8.31 29.76 -55.23
C HIS A 97 8.47 28.26 -54.90
N GLU A 98 9.17 27.92 -53.80
CA GLU A 98 9.31 26.54 -53.33
C GLU A 98 8.01 26.07 -52.66
N ARG A 99 7.74 24.77 -52.74
CA ARG A 99 6.64 24.12 -52.01
C ARG A 99 7.09 23.81 -50.59
N VAL A 100 6.59 24.57 -49.63
CA VAL A 100 6.93 24.44 -48.21
C VAL A 100 5.80 23.74 -47.44
N PRO A 101 6.12 22.83 -46.49
CA PRO A 101 5.11 22.19 -45.68
C PRO A 101 4.53 23.17 -44.66
N THR A 102 3.21 23.15 -44.49
CA THR A 102 2.48 23.70 -43.35
C THR A 102 1.83 22.57 -42.57
N CYS A 103 1.63 22.76 -41.27
CA CYS A 103 1.06 21.74 -40.38
C CYS A 103 -0.25 22.25 -39.80
N HIS A 104 -1.35 21.54 -40.10
CA HIS A 104 -2.72 21.87 -39.66
C HIS A 104 -3.25 20.95 -38.56
N ARG A 105 -2.49 19.91 -38.21
CA ARG A 105 -2.83 18.92 -37.17
C ARG A 105 -1.60 18.62 -36.30
N VAL A 106 -1.07 19.67 -35.68
CA VAL A 106 0.11 19.55 -34.81
C VAL A 106 -0.14 18.51 -33.72
N GLN A 107 0.82 17.61 -33.56
CA GLN A 107 0.89 16.63 -32.48
C GLN A 107 1.96 17.04 -31.46
N VAL A 108 1.91 16.48 -30.26
CA VAL A 108 2.94 16.71 -29.24
C VAL A 108 4.20 15.90 -29.57
N ASP A 109 4.03 14.65 -30.02
CA ASP A 109 5.13 13.76 -30.39
C ASP A 109 5.69 14.11 -31.77
N SER A 110 7.02 14.08 -31.91
CA SER A 110 7.70 14.42 -33.16
C SER A 110 7.30 13.48 -34.29
N ILE A 111 7.11 14.02 -35.51
CA ILE A 111 6.93 13.23 -36.74
C ILE A 111 8.04 12.18 -36.95
N LEU A 112 9.24 12.44 -36.42
CA LEU A 112 10.38 11.52 -36.51
C LEU A 112 10.19 10.22 -35.71
N ASN A 113 9.23 10.19 -34.78
CA ASN A 113 8.91 9.03 -33.95
C ASN A 113 7.63 8.31 -34.43
N ASP A 114 7.01 8.78 -35.52
CA ASP A 114 5.76 8.23 -36.02
C ASP A 114 5.97 6.86 -36.67
N ALA A 115 5.11 5.89 -36.35
CA ALA A 115 5.25 4.51 -36.82
C ALA A 115 5.21 4.40 -38.35
N ASP A 116 4.39 5.21 -39.02
CA ASP A 116 4.31 5.19 -40.49
C ASP A 116 5.50 5.93 -41.12
N TYR A 117 6.07 6.94 -40.47
CA TYR A 117 7.35 7.48 -40.90
C TYR A 117 8.46 6.42 -40.82
N LEU A 118 8.55 5.68 -39.70
CA LEU A 118 9.53 4.62 -39.53
C LEU A 118 9.32 3.49 -40.55
N ALA A 119 8.08 3.10 -40.82
CA ALA A 119 7.74 2.12 -41.86
C ALA A 119 8.10 2.63 -43.26
N ALA A 120 7.88 3.91 -43.56
CA ALA A 120 8.31 4.52 -44.82
C ALA A 120 9.83 4.47 -45.00
N LEU A 121 10.60 4.64 -43.91
CA LEU A 121 12.06 4.48 -43.95
C LEU A 121 12.50 3.02 -44.11
N GLU A 122 11.86 2.09 -43.41
CA GLU A 122 12.16 0.66 -43.48
C GLU A 122 11.88 0.08 -44.87
N HIS A 123 10.75 0.46 -45.46
CA HIS A 123 10.33 0.02 -46.78
C HIS A 123 10.85 0.89 -47.93
N ALA A 124 11.71 1.86 -47.65
CA ALA A 124 12.28 2.74 -48.66
C ALA A 124 13.01 1.89 -49.74
N PRO A 125 12.74 2.13 -51.05
CA PRO A 125 13.24 1.28 -52.12
C PRO A 125 14.77 1.38 -52.31
N ASP A 126 15.37 2.50 -51.91
CA ASP A 126 16.79 2.76 -51.99
C ASP A 126 17.21 3.82 -50.96
N GLY A 127 18.52 3.94 -50.72
CA GLY A 127 19.07 4.89 -49.74
C GLY A 127 18.83 6.37 -50.07
N TYR A 128 18.61 6.72 -51.34
CA TYR A 128 18.33 8.10 -51.74
C TYR A 128 16.87 8.47 -51.46
N SER A 129 15.91 7.63 -51.86
CA SER A 129 14.50 7.76 -51.49
C SER A 129 14.32 7.84 -49.97
N ARG A 130 15.07 7.01 -49.23
CA ARG A 130 15.12 7.09 -47.76
C ARG A 130 15.58 8.47 -47.27
N SER A 131 16.65 9.01 -47.86
CA SER A 131 17.16 10.34 -47.47
C SER A 131 16.18 11.47 -47.75
N LEU A 132 15.34 11.35 -48.80
CA LEU A 132 14.28 12.31 -49.10
C LEU A 132 13.18 12.29 -48.02
N TYR A 133 12.75 11.11 -47.56
CA TYR A 133 11.82 11.00 -46.44
C TYR A 133 12.41 11.59 -45.15
N GLU A 134 13.68 11.31 -44.85
CA GLU A 134 14.37 11.83 -43.66
C GLU A 134 14.51 13.37 -43.71
N GLU A 135 14.85 13.94 -44.86
CA GLU A 135 14.96 15.39 -45.02
C GLU A 135 13.60 16.08 -44.88
N GLU A 136 12.56 15.52 -45.51
CA GLU A 136 11.22 16.07 -45.47
C GLU A 136 10.62 15.99 -44.06
N ALA A 137 10.77 14.84 -43.39
CA ALA A 137 10.35 14.68 -42.00
C ALA A 137 11.11 15.62 -41.05
N ARG A 138 12.40 15.87 -41.28
CA ARG A 138 13.18 16.84 -40.50
C ARG A 138 12.64 18.25 -40.64
N ARG A 139 12.32 18.70 -41.86
CA ARG A 139 11.70 20.02 -42.11
C ARG A 139 10.37 20.14 -41.37
N ILE A 140 9.54 19.09 -41.39
CA ILE A 140 8.26 19.07 -40.67
C ILE A 140 8.46 19.05 -39.15
N ALA A 141 9.44 18.30 -38.63
CA ALA A 141 9.76 18.24 -37.21
C ALA A 141 10.24 19.60 -36.67
N GLU A 142 11.03 20.35 -37.45
CA GLU A 142 11.44 21.72 -37.10
C GLU A 142 10.26 22.68 -37.06
N LEU A 143 9.36 22.60 -38.05
CA LEU A 143 8.12 23.36 -38.07
C LEU A 143 7.26 23.05 -36.84
N GLN A 144 7.04 21.77 -36.56
CA GLN A 144 6.28 21.29 -35.40
C GLN A 144 6.87 21.82 -34.09
N LYS A 145 8.20 21.73 -33.92
CA LYS A 145 8.90 22.27 -32.76
C LYS A 145 8.67 23.77 -32.62
N GLY A 146 8.74 24.52 -33.71
CA GLY A 146 8.43 25.95 -33.75
C GLY A 146 7.01 26.25 -33.24
N ILE A 147 6.03 25.48 -33.71
CA ILE A 147 4.63 25.63 -33.30
C ILE A 147 4.46 25.34 -31.80
N LEU A 148 5.02 24.24 -31.30
CA LEU A 148 4.94 23.87 -29.88
C LEU A 148 5.60 24.92 -28.96
N MET A 149 6.76 25.46 -29.37
CA MET A 149 7.45 26.52 -28.62
C MET A 149 6.62 27.80 -28.52
N LEU A 150 6.02 28.25 -29.63
CA LEU A 150 5.17 29.45 -29.65
C LEU A 150 3.87 29.21 -28.87
N SER A 151 3.26 28.04 -29.01
CA SER A 151 2.06 27.66 -28.25
C SER A 151 2.30 27.65 -26.74
N ALA A 152 3.49 27.27 -26.27
CA ALA A 152 3.80 27.23 -24.84
C ALA A 152 3.92 28.63 -24.21
N GLN A 153 4.16 29.66 -25.01
CA GLN A 153 4.23 31.06 -24.56
C GLN A 153 2.84 31.71 -24.48
N GLU A 154 1.82 31.10 -25.09
CA GLU A 154 0.47 31.62 -25.08
C GLU A 154 -0.23 31.38 -23.73
N LYS A 155 -0.94 32.40 -23.24
CA LYS A 155 -1.74 32.22 -22.02
C LYS A 155 -2.90 31.25 -22.29
N PRO A 156 -3.23 30.33 -21.36
CA PRO A 156 -4.34 29.39 -21.53
C PRO A 156 -5.67 30.08 -21.83
N TYR A 157 -6.43 29.51 -22.77
CA TYR A 157 -7.80 29.93 -23.08
C TYR A 157 -8.80 29.17 -22.22
N ASP A 158 -9.92 29.80 -21.87
CA ASP A 158 -11.02 29.16 -21.17
C ASP A 158 -12.03 28.55 -22.16
N VAL A 159 -12.32 29.28 -23.25
CA VAL A 159 -13.32 28.92 -24.26
C VAL A 159 -12.76 29.04 -25.67
N PHE A 160 -13.08 28.09 -26.54
CA PHE A 160 -12.79 28.12 -27.98
C PHE A 160 -14.09 28.28 -28.76
N ILE A 161 -14.19 29.26 -29.67
CA ILE A 161 -15.34 29.42 -30.56
C ILE A 161 -14.99 28.91 -31.96
N CYS A 162 -15.67 27.84 -32.39
CA CYS A 162 -15.50 27.20 -33.69
C CYS A 162 -16.71 27.53 -34.58
N TYR A 163 -16.46 28.07 -35.78
CA TYR A 163 -17.52 28.55 -36.68
C TYR A 163 -16.97 28.77 -38.10
N LYS A 164 -17.84 28.82 -39.11
CA LYS A 164 -17.42 29.16 -40.49
C LYS A 164 -17.30 30.68 -40.64
N GLU A 165 -16.14 31.20 -41.05
CA GLU A 165 -15.90 32.66 -41.16
C GLU A 165 -16.46 33.27 -42.45
N THR A 166 -16.18 32.68 -43.61
CA THR A 166 -16.58 33.19 -44.95
C THR A 166 -17.39 32.17 -45.75
N THR A 167 -18.24 32.66 -46.64
CA THR A 167 -18.86 31.84 -47.70
C THR A 167 -17.83 31.52 -48.80
N ASP A 168 -18.17 30.62 -49.71
CA ASP A 168 -17.31 30.31 -50.88
C ASP A 168 -17.08 31.53 -51.78
N GLY A 169 -17.96 32.55 -51.70
CA GLY A 169 -17.80 33.84 -52.38
C GLY A 169 -17.00 34.87 -51.61
N GLY A 170 -16.42 34.52 -50.45
CA GLY A 170 -15.57 35.39 -49.63
C GLY A 170 -16.33 36.38 -48.73
N SER A 171 -17.66 36.39 -48.73
CA SER A 171 -18.47 37.23 -47.85
C SER A 171 -18.63 36.60 -46.46
N ARG A 172 -18.89 37.42 -45.43
CA ARG A 172 -19.08 36.94 -44.05
C ARG A 172 -20.34 36.06 -43.93
N THR A 173 -20.23 34.96 -43.19
CA THR A 173 -21.38 34.09 -42.87
C THR A 173 -22.27 34.65 -41.74
N PRO A 174 -23.53 34.20 -41.64
CA PRO A 174 -24.35 34.42 -40.45
C PRO A 174 -23.71 33.87 -39.17
N ASP A 175 -23.00 32.73 -39.26
CA ASP A 175 -22.30 32.09 -38.14
C ASP A 175 -21.27 33.00 -37.51
N SER A 176 -20.48 33.70 -38.35
CA SER A 176 -19.49 34.66 -37.89
C SER A 176 -20.11 35.80 -37.09
N ALA A 177 -21.31 36.27 -37.46
CA ALA A 177 -22.03 37.30 -36.72
C ALA A 177 -22.49 36.79 -35.34
N LEU A 178 -23.09 35.60 -35.30
CA LEU A 178 -23.53 34.96 -34.06
C LEU A 178 -22.34 34.63 -33.13
N ALA A 179 -21.23 34.15 -33.69
CA ALA A 179 -20.00 33.88 -32.96
C ALA A 179 -19.42 35.14 -32.31
N GLN A 180 -19.50 36.28 -33.00
CA GLN A 180 -19.07 37.56 -32.45
C GLN A 180 -19.96 38.02 -31.28
N GLU A 181 -21.27 37.80 -31.35
CA GLU A 181 -22.19 38.10 -30.23
C GLU A 181 -21.86 37.24 -29.00
N VAL A 182 -21.65 35.93 -29.18
CA VAL A 182 -21.24 35.01 -28.11
C VAL A 182 -19.89 35.40 -27.52
N TYR A 183 -18.93 35.76 -28.36
CA TYR A 183 -17.60 36.21 -27.93
C TYR A 183 -17.67 37.39 -26.95
N TYR A 184 -18.38 38.46 -27.30
CA TYR A 184 -18.44 39.65 -26.45
C TYR A 184 -19.10 39.36 -25.10
N GLN A 185 -20.13 38.51 -25.07
CA GLN A 185 -20.80 38.10 -23.84
C GLN A 185 -19.85 37.32 -22.92
N LEU A 186 -19.08 36.38 -23.47
CA LEU A 186 -18.12 35.59 -22.69
C LEU A 186 -16.93 36.42 -22.19
N VAL A 187 -16.44 37.36 -22.99
CA VAL A 187 -15.39 38.29 -22.56
C VAL A 187 -15.89 39.24 -21.47
N GLN A 188 -17.14 39.68 -21.54
CA GLN A 188 -17.77 40.51 -20.51
C GLN A 188 -17.87 39.78 -19.16
N GLU A 189 -18.06 38.46 -19.17
CA GLU A 189 -18.03 37.58 -17.99
C GLU A 189 -16.60 37.26 -17.50
N GLY A 190 -15.57 37.74 -18.21
CA GLY A 190 -14.17 37.64 -17.80
C GLY A 190 -13.42 36.40 -18.30
N TYR A 191 -13.95 35.66 -19.27
CA TYR A 191 -13.27 34.49 -19.85
C TYR A 191 -12.23 34.91 -20.91
N LYS A 192 -11.10 34.19 -20.97
CA LYS A 192 -10.18 34.30 -22.11
C LYS A 192 -10.70 33.42 -23.24
N VAL A 193 -11.25 34.04 -24.28
CA VAL A 193 -11.91 33.33 -25.39
C VAL A 193 -11.03 33.35 -26.63
N PHE A 194 -10.82 32.19 -27.24
CA PHE A 194 -10.25 32.09 -28.58
C PHE A 194 -11.37 32.29 -29.61
N PHE A 195 -11.23 33.33 -30.41
CA PHE A 195 -12.14 33.64 -31.51
C PHE A 195 -11.29 34.05 -32.71
N SER A 196 -11.21 33.16 -33.71
CA SER A 196 -10.23 33.22 -34.79
C SER A 196 -10.13 34.61 -35.44
N ARG A 197 -11.26 35.27 -35.72
CA ARG A 197 -11.28 36.63 -36.29
C ARG A 197 -10.55 37.69 -35.46
N ILE A 198 -10.61 37.64 -34.13
CA ILE A 198 -9.99 38.63 -33.25
C ILE A 198 -8.60 38.15 -32.79
N THR A 199 -8.48 36.89 -32.40
CA THR A 199 -7.24 36.33 -31.86
C THR A 199 -6.14 36.22 -32.92
N LEU A 200 -6.51 36.07 -34.20
CA LEU A 200 -5.56 35.93 -35.31
C LEU A 200 -5.44 37.18 -36.19
N GLU A 201 -6.13 38.28 -35.85
CA GLU A 201 -6.21 39.50 -36.67
C GLU A 201 -4.84 40.11 -36.99
N ASP A 202 -3.92 40.06 -36.02
CA ASP A 202 -2.56 40.60 -36.11
C ASP A 202 -1.51 39.54 -36.51
N LYS A 203 -1.93 38.34 -36.88
CA LYS A 203 -1.02 37.21 -37.18
C LYS A 203 -0.90 36.98 -38.70
N LEU A 204 0.29 36.57 -39.13
CA LEU A 204 0.49 36.11 -40.50
C LEU A 204 -0.13 34.71 -40.66
N GLY A 205 -0.74 34.43 -41.82
CA GLY A 205 -1.50 33.18 -42.05
C GLY A 205 -0.73 31.89 -41.78
N GLN A 206 0.59 31.88 -42.01
CA GLN A 206 1.46 30.75 -41.72
C GLN A 206 1.71 30.52 -40.21
N GLN A 207 1.36 31.49 -39.37
CA GLN A 207 1.54 31.46 -37.91
C GLN A 207 0.22 31.25 -37.16
N TYR A 208 -0.87 30.87 -37.83
CA TYR A 208 -2.16 30.64 -37.16
C TYR A 208 -2.16 29.39 -36.27
N GLU A 209 -1.56 28.29 -36.74
CA GLU A 209 -1.64 27.00 -36.04
C GLU A 209 -1.08 27.03 -34.61
N PRO A 210 0.02 27.73 -34.26
CA PRO A 210 0.45 27.85 -32.86
C PRO A 210 -0.63 28.34 -31.90
N TYR A 211 -1.41 29.34 -32.30
CA TYR A 211 -2.46 29.91 -31.47
C TYR A 211 -3.70 29.03 -31.45
N ILE A 212 -4.05 28.40 -32.58
CA ILE A 212 -5.15 27.43 -32.68
C ILE A 212 -4.84 26.21 -31.81
N PHE A 213 -3.62 25.66 -31.90
CA PHE A 213 -3.16 24.54 -31.09
C PHE A 213 -3.15 24.88 -29.60
N ALA A 214 -2.62 26.06 -29.22
CA ALA A 214 -2.67 26.53 -27.84
C ALA A 214 -4.11 26.60 -27.32
N ALA A 215 -5.02 27.15 -28.11
CA ALA A 215 -6.41 27.30 -27.75
C ALA A 215 -7.16 25.97 -27.66
N LEU A 216 -6.99 25.06 -28.63
CA LEU A 216 -7.62 23.73 -28.61
C LEU A 216 -7.19 22.92 -27.37
N ASN A 217 -5.90 22.97 -27.01
CA ASN A 217 -5.38 22.22 -25.87
C ASN A 217 -5.73 22.85 -24.52
N SER A 218 -5.73 24.18 -24.41
CA SER A 218 -6.00 24.87 -23.14
C SER A 218 -7.49 25.09 -22.86
N ALA A 219 -8.32 25.35 -23.88
CA ALA A 219 -9.74 25.62 -23.70
C ALA A 219 -10.46 24.45 -23.03
N ARG A 220 -11.26 24.80 -22.02
CA ARG A 220 -12.12 23.87 -21.29
C ARG A 220 -13.43 23.63 -22.04
N VAL A 221 -13.95 24.67 -22.68
CA VAL A 221 -15.19 24.58 -23.45
C VAL A 221 -14.96 24.95 -24.90
N MET A 222 -15.46 24.15 -25.84
CA MET A 222 -15.60 24.55 -27.23
C MET A 222 -17.07 24.83 -27.54
N VAL A 223 -17.36 25.98 -28.14
CA VAL A 223 -18.68 26.34 -28.65
C VAL A 223 -18.63 26.26 -30.17
N VAL A 224 -19.39 25.34 -30.77
CA VAL A 224 -19.42 25.15 -32.23
C VAL A 224 -20.70 25.78 -32.76
N ILE A 225 -20.60 26.80 -33.61
CA ILE A 225 -21.74 27.61 -34.06
C ILE A 225 -21.99 27.37 -35.54
N GLY A 226 -23.25 27.06 -35.90
CA GLY A 226 -23.64 26.95 -37.30
C GLY A 226 -25.11 27.23 -37.58
N THR A 227 -25.36 27.80 -38.75
CA THR A 227 -26.71 28.09 -39.28
C THR A 227 -27.13 27.14 -40.40
N GLN A 228 -26.21 26.29 -40.87
CA GLN A 228 -26.41 25.32 -41.95
C GLN A 228 -25.57 24.07 -41.70
N ALA A 229 -26.07 22.88 -42.09
CA ALA A 229 -25.37 21.60 -41.92
C ALA A 229 -24.01 21.57 -42.66
N GLU A 230 -23.94 22.26 -43.80
CA GLU A 230 -22.74 22.40 -44.62
C GLU A 230 -21.62 23.13 -43.88
N TYR A 231 -21.96 24.13 -43.06
CA TYR A 231 -20.97 24.93 -42.31
C TYR A 231 -20.29 24.13 -41.21
N PHE A 232 -21.01 23.22 -40.54
CA PHE A 232 -20.40 22.27 -39.60
C PHE A 232 -19.46 21.28 -40.29
N ASN A 233 -19.70 20.98 -41.56
CA ASN A 233 -18.89 20.05 -42.35
C ASN A 233 -17.78 20.75 -43.16
N ALA A 234 -17.68 22.08 -43.11
CA ALA A 234 -16.60 22.81 -43.76
C ALA A 234 -15.25 22.32 -43.24
N VAL A 235 -14.28 22.13 -44.14
CA VAL A 235 -12.98 21.47 -43.89
C VAL A 235 -12.33 21.93 -42.57
N TRP A 236 -12.21 23.25 -42.39
CA TRP A 236 -11.60 23.86 -41.21
C TRP A 236 -12.43 23.68 -39.93
N VAL A 237 -13.73 23.96 -39.99
CA VAL A 237 -14.67 23.83 -38.85
C VAL A 237 -14.68 22.38 -38.35
N LYS A 238 -14.79 21.43 -39.29
CA LYS A 238 -14.73 20.00 -39.02
C LYS A 238 -13.41 19.56 -38.41
N ASN A 239 -12.29 20.08 -38.89
CA ASN A 239 -10.98 19.77 -38.34
C ASN A 239 -10.87 20.23 -36.87
N GLU A 240 -11.35 21.42 -36.54
CA GLU A 240 -11.30 21.95 -35.18
C GLU A 240 -12.18 21.16 -34.21
N TRP A 241 -13.47 20.99 -34.52
CA TRP A 241 -14.36 20.30 -33.58
C TRP A 241 -14.05 18.81 -33.45
N SER A 242 -13.63 18.13 -34.52
CA SER A 242 -13.25 16.71 -34.44
C SER A 242 -12.00 16.49 -33.59
N ARG A 243 -11.00 17.40 -33.67
CA ARG A 243 -9.83 17.40 -32.79
C ARG A 243 -10.24 17.63 -31.33
N PHE A 244 -11.13 18.59 -31.08
CA PHE A 244 -11.59 18.86 -29.71
C PHE A 244 -12.40 17.70 -29.13
N LEU A 245 -13.22 17.01 -29.94
CA LEU A 245 -13.89 15.77 -29.53
C LEU A 245 -12.88 14.68 -29.16
N ALA A 246 -11.81 14.52 -29.94
CA ALA A 246 -10.74 13.58 -29.61
C ALA A 246 -10.04 13.94 -28.28
N LEU A 247 -9.86 15.23 -28.00
CA LEU A 247 -9.34 15.72 -26.71
C LEU A 247 -10.34 15.44 -25.57
N MET A 248 -11.64 15.64 -25.77
CA MET A 248 -12.68 15.35 -24.76
C MET A 248 -12.76 13.86 -24.38
N LYS A 249 -12.45 12.95 -25.32
CA LYS A 249 -12.37 11.52 -25.01
C LYS A 249 -11.24 11.20 -24.02
N LYS A 250 -10.14 11.96 -24.07
CA LYS A 250 -8.97 11.82 -23.18
C LYS A 250 -9.11 12.63 -21.88
N ASP A 251 -9.68 13.83 -21.96
CA ASP A 251 -9.87 14.75 -20.85
C ASP A 251 -11.37 15.02 -20.63
N ARG A 252 -11.94 14.33 -19.64
CA ARG A 252 -13.36 14.43 -19.27
C ARG A 252 -13.74 15.79 -18.68
N THR A 253 -12.77 16.68 -18.39
CA THR A 253 -13.04 18.03 -17.92
C THR A 253 -13.38 19.00 -19.05
N LYS A 254 -13.15 18.62 -20.31
CA LYS A 254 -13.50 19.40 -21.49
C LYS A 254 -14.94 19.17 -21.90
N LEU A 255 -15.59 20.22 -22.41
CA LEU A 255 -16.97 20.18 -22.91
C LEU A 255 -17.06 20.80 -24.30
N LEU A 256 -17.81 20.17 -25.21
CA LEU A 256 -18.17 20.75 -26.51
C LEU A 256 -19.68 20.97 -26.54
N ILE A 257 -20.09 22.17 -26.95
CA ILE A 257 -21.48 22.60 -27.02
C ILE A 257 -21.78 22.98 -28.48
N PRO A 258 -22.53 22.13 -29.22
CA PRO A 258 -23.05 22.50 -30.53
C PRO A 258 -24.19 23.50 -30.39
N CYS A 259 -24.08 24.63 -31.06
CA CYS A 259 -25.06 25.73 -31.08
C CYS A 259 -25.57 25.93 -32.51
N TYR A 260 -26.88 25.78 -32.71
CA TYR A 260 -27.49 25.88 -34.04
C TYR A 260 -28.63 26.91 -34.07
N LYS A 261 -28.90 27.49 -35.24
CA LYS A 261 -29.98 28.46 -35.43
C LYS A 261 -30.69 28.23 -36.76
N GLY A 262 -32.02 28.09 -36.72
CA GLY A 262 -32.84 27.98 -37.93
C GLY A 262 -32.72 26.64 -38.67
N MET A 263 -32.21 25.60 -38.00
CA MET A 263 -32.10 24.21 -38.46
C MET A 263 -32.53 23.26 -37.33
N ASP A 264 -32.74 21.98 -37.63
CA ASP A 264 -33.05 20.97 -36.61
C ASP A 264 -31.77 20.39 -35.99
N ALA A 265 -31.85 19.92 -34.73
CA ALA A 265 -30.73 19.25 -34.08
C ALA A 265 -30.27 17.98 -34.82
N TYR A 266 -31.17 17.30 -35.54
CA TYR A 266 -30.85 16.13 -36.36
C TYR A 266 -30.08 16.48 -37.64
N ASP A 267 -30.09 17.75 -38.08
CA ASP A 267 -29.31 18.21 -39.23
C ASP A 267 -27.82 18.40 -38.89
N LEU A 268 -27.45 18.32 -37.60
CA LEU A 268 -26.06 18.35 -37.15
C LEU A 268 -25.32 17.09 -37.63
N PRO A 269 -24.00 17.18 -37.89
CA PRO A 269 -23.18 16.00 -38.12
C PRO A 269 -23.38 14.97 -37.01
N GLU A 270 -23.40 13.68 -37.36
CA GLU A 270 -23.69 12.57 -36.45
C GLU A 270 -22.85 12.62 -35.15
N ALA A 271 -21.57 12.99 -35.25
CA ALA A 271 -20.69 13.12 -34.09
C ALA A 271 -21.10 14.26 -33.11
N LEU A 272 -21.78 15.29 -33.60
CA LEU A 272 -22.25 16.44 -32.81
C LEU A 272 -23.69 16.27 -32.35
N SER A 273 -24.54 15.55 -33.10
CA SER A 273 -25.94 15.30 -32.73
C SER A 273 -26.08 14.41 -31.47
N MET A 274 -25.07 13.60 -31.16
CA MET A 274 -24.99 12.82 -29.92
C MET A 274 -24.70 13.66 -28.67
N LEU A 275 -24.34 14.93 -28.82
CA LEU A 275 -24.05 15.84 -27.71
C LEU A 275 -25.25 16.72 -27.35
N GLN A 276 -25.24 17.26 -26.13
CA GLN A 276 -26.25 18.23 -25.72
C GLN A 276 -26.08 19.53 -26.51
N SER A 277 -26.90 19.70 -27.55
CA SER A 277 -26.92 20.87 -28.42
C SER A 277 -27.86 21.97 -27.91
N GLN A 278 -27.59 23.20 -28.30
CA GLN A 278 -28.35 24.38 -27.92
C GLN A 278 -28.92 25.11 -29.14
N ASP A 279 -30.21 25.41 -29.09
CA ASP A 279 -30.91 26.18 -30.11
C ASP A 279 -30.80 27.68 -29.80
N MET A 280 -30.09 28.40 -30.67
CA MET A 280 -29.84 29.84 -30.53
C MET A 280 -31.07 30.70 -30.85
N GLY A 281 -32.15 30.10 -31.37
CA GLY A 281 -33.43 30.77 -31.59
C GLY A 281 -34.27 30.92 -30.32
N LYS A 282 -33.93 30.20 -29.23
CA LYS A 282 -34.68 30.25 -27.97
C LYS A 282 -34.41 31.52 -27.18
N ILE A 283 -35.49 32.09 -26.63
CA ILE A 283 -35.40 33.20 -25.69
C ILE A 283 -34.63 32.72 -24.45
N GLY A 284 -33.53 33.40 -24.11
CA GLY A 284 -32.68 33.03 -22.96
C GLY A 284 -31.42 32.24 -23.33
N PHE A 285 -31.21 31.90 -24.60
CA PHE A 285 -30.08 31.07 -25.05
C PHE A 285 -28.71 31.55 -24.55
N ILE A 286 -28.40 32.85 -24.68
CA ILE A 286 -27.10 33.38 -24.27
C ILE A 286 -26.89 33.20 -22.75
N GLN A 287 -27.93 33.44 -21.94
CA GLN A 287 -27.85 33.25 -20.50
C GLN A 287 -27.62 31.78 -20.13
N ASP A 288 -28.29 30.86 -20.80
CA ASP A 288 -28.13 29.42 -20.58
C ASP A 288 -26.76 28.91 -21.02
N LEU A 289 -26.26 29.40 -22.17
CA LEU A 289 -24.92 29.09 -22.66
C LEU A 289 -23.84 29.56 -21.68
N VAL A 290 -23.90 30.83 -21.25
CA VAL A 290 -22.96 31.40 -20.27
C VAL A 290 -23.01 30.64 -18.95
N ARG A 291 -24.21 30.30 -18.45
CA ARG A 291 -24.37 29.50 -17.22
C ARG A 291 -23.77 28.10 -17.37
N GLY A 292 -23.96 27.46 -18.52
CA GLY A 292 -23.39 26.15 -18.84
C GLY A 292 -21.86 26.20 -18.83
N ILE A 293 -21.27 27.21 -19.48
CA ILE A 293 -19.83 27.44 -19.50
C ILE A 293 -19.30 27.70 -18.10
N LYS A 294 -19.95 28.56 -17.32
CA LYS A 294 -19.57 28.90 -15.95
C LYS A 294 -19.47 27.68 -15.04
N LYS A 295 -20.44 26.76 -15.12
CA LYS A 295 -20.44 25.53 -14.33
C LYS A 295 -19.19 24.68 -14.58
N VAL A 296 -18.72 24.61 -15.82
CA VAL A 296 -17.58 23.77 -16.23
C VAL A 296 -16.25 24.48 -15.96
N VAL A 297 -16.16 25.77 -16.25
CA VAL A 297 -14.93 26.54 -16.05
C VAL A 297 -14.68 26.82 -14.57
N ASP A 298 -15.68 27.12 -13.75
CA ASP A 298 -15.47 27.47 -12.33
C ASP A 298 -15.27 26.24 -11.42
N ALA A 299 -15.86 25.08 -11.76
CA ALA A 299 -15.64 23.83 -11.03
C ALA A 299 -14.16 23.39 -10.98
N SER A 300 -13.36 23.93 -11.89
CA SER A 300 -11.93 23.64 -12.03
C SER A 300 -10.99 24.69 -11.40
N ARG A 301 -11.52 25.81 -10.89
CA ARG A 301 -10.75 26.93 -10.30
C ARG A 301 -10.64 26.86 -8.76
N GLY A 302 -10.90 25.70 -8.14
CA GLY A 302 -10.95 25.53 -6.68
C GLY A 302 -9.60 25.35 -5.96
N LYS A 303 -9.27 26.31 -5.07
CA LYS A 303 -8.17 26.47 -4.07
C LYS A 303 -6.72 26.72 -4.57
N PRO A 304 -6.08 27.84 -4.17
CA PRO A 304 -4.70 28.18 -4.54
C PRO A 304 -3.67 27.53 -3.61
N GLY A 305 -2.72 26.79 -4.17
CA GLY A 305 -1.56 26.27 -3.45
C GLY A 305 -1.02 24.96 -4.03
N ALA A 306 -0.48 24.99 -5.25
CA ALA A 306 0.44 23.94 -5.71
C ALA A 306 1.49 24.56 -6.62
N THR A 307 2.71 24.52 -6.12
CA THR A 307 3.97 24.99 -6.68
C THR A 307 4.27 24.33 -8.01
N THR A 308 4.70 25.14 -8.98
CA THR A 308 5.34 24.73 -10.23
C THR A 308 6.60 23.90 -9.96
N VAL A 309 6.72 22.70 -10.53
CA VAL A 309 8.00 22.00 -10.76
C VAL A 309 7.87 21.08 -11.99
N PRO A 310 8.97 20.71 -12.67
CA PRO A 310 9.12 20.83 -14.12
C PRO A 310 8.99 19.48 -14.83
N MET A 311 8.74 19.56 -16.13
CA MET A 311 8.69 18.45 -17.07
C MET A 311 10.07 17.73 -17.13
N GLN A 312 10.11 16.44 -16.79
CA GLN A 312 11.18 15.53 -17.23
C GLN A 312 10.58 14.22 -17.78
N ALA A 313 11.28 13.71 -18.78
CA ALA A 313 10.91 12.74 -19.80
C ALA A 313 10.44 11.35 -19.28
N GLU A 314 9.39 10.82 -19.91
CA GLU A 314 9.08 9.38 -19.92
C GLU A 314 9.63 8.73 -21.20
N THR A 315 10.04 7.47 -21.03
CA THR A 315 10.87 6.64 -21.92
C THR A 315 10.03 5.95 -23.00
N ILE A 316 10.45 5.95 -24.26
CA ILE A 316 9.77 5.34 -25.42
C ILE A 316 10.07 3.82 -25.48
N ALA A 317 9.04 2.97 -25.52
CA ALA A 317 9.15 1.53 -25.77
C ALA A 317 9.27 1.20 -27.28
N ALA A 318 9.89 0.06 -27.63
CA ALA A 318 10.39 -0.29 -28.97
C ALA A 318 9.32 -0.62 -30.05
N PRO A 319 9.66 -0.56 -31.37
CA PRO A 319 8.74 -0.76 -32.50
C PRO A 319 8.28 -2.23 -32.62
N GLY A 320 6.98 -2.45 -32.88
CA GLY A 320 6.34 -3.78 -33.02
C GLY A 320 5.37 -4.15 -31.90
N VAL A 321 5.55 -3.55 -30.72
CA VAL A 321 4.67 -3.76 -29.55
C VAL A 321 3.26 -3.21 -29.79
N GLN A 322 3.15 -2.00 -30.35
CA GLN A 322 1.85 -1.35 -30.54
C GLN A 322 0.96 -2.07 -31.57
N SER A 323 1.53 -2.57 -32.67
CA SER A 323 0.74 -3.25 -33.72
C SER A 323 0.22 -4.61 -33.25
N LEU A 324 1.02 -5.36 -32.48
CA LEU A 324 0.59 -6.61 -31.86
C LEU A 324 -0.52 -6.38 -30.83
N LEU A 325 -0.42 -5.32 -30.02
CA LEU A 325 -1.49 -4.92 -29.09
C LEU A 325 -2.77 -4.50 -29.82
N THR A 326 -2.67 -3.73 -30.89
CA THR A 326 -3.85 -3.35 -31.69
C THR A 326 -4.54 -4.59 -32.26
N ARG A 327 -3.81 -5.58 -32.77
CA ARG A 327 -4.40 -6.85 -33.21
C ARG A 327 -5.03 -7.61 -32.05
N ALA A 328 -4.38 -7.65 -30.89
CA ALA A 328 -4.93 -8.30 -29.72
C ALA A 328 -6.25 -7.65 -29.26
N GLY A 329 -6.35 -6.32 -29.33
CA GLY A 329 -7.59 -5.58 -29.06
C GLY A 329 -8.72 -5.92 -30.03
N LEU A 330 -8.43 -6.01 -31.34
CA LEU A 330 -9.43 -6.43 -32.34
C LEU A 330 -9.96 -7.84 -32.08
N PHE A 331 -9.09 -8.78 -31.68
CA PHE A 331 -9.54 -10.13 -31.29
C PHE A 331 -10.44 -10.12 -30.04
N LEU A 332 -10.19 -9.23 -29.07
CA LEU A 332 -11.08 -9.08 -27.91
C LEU A 332 -12.47 -8.57 -28.34
N GLU A 333 -12.54 -7.61 -29.26
CA GLU A 333 -13.80 -7.06 -29.79
C GLU A 333 -14.62 -8.15 -30.50
N ASP A 334 -13.96 -8.98 -31.30
CA ASP A 334 -14.56 -10.12 -32.02
C ASP A 334 -14.94 -11.28 -31.08
N GLY A 335 -14.48 -11.26 -29.83
CA GLY A 335 -14.67 -12.33 -28.84
C GLY A 335 -13.78 -13.55 -29.06
N ASP A 336 -12.72 -13.43 -29.88
CA ASP A 336 -11.67 -14.44 -30.02
C ASP A 336 -10.60 -14.25 -28.93
N PHE A 337 -10.98 -14.59 -27.70
CA PHE A 337 -10.12 -14.41 -26.52
C PHE A 337 -8.82 -15.22 -26.59
N LYS A 338 -8.82 -16.35 -27.32
CA LYS A 338 -7.62 -17.18 -27.47
C LYS A 338 -6.58 -16.45 -28.32
N SER A 339 -6.97 -15.95 -29.49
CA SER A 339 -6.07 -15.19 -30.36
C SER A 339 -5.62 -13.89 -29.70
N ALA A 340 -6.49 -13.20 -28.94
CA ALA A 340 -6.11 -12.01 -28.17
C ALA A 340 -4.98 -12.30 -27.16
N ALA A 341 -5.08 -13.40 -26.40
CA ALA A 341 -4.03 -13.80 -25.46
C ALA A 341 -2.72 -14.16 -26.18
N GLU A 342 -2.77 -14.89 -27.29
CA GLU A 342 -1.58 -15.26 -28.08
C GLU A 342 -0.84 -14.03 -28.64
N TYR A 343 -1.57 -12.98 -29.04
CA TYR A 343 -0.95 -11.74 -29.51
C TYR A 343 -0.42 -10.87 -28.36
N ALA A 344 -1.07 -10.88 -27.20
CA ALA A 344 -0.52 -10.27 -25.99
C ALA A 344 0.77 -10.96 -25.53
N ASP A 345 0.87 -12.29 -25.63
CA ASP A 345 2.10 -13.02 -25.31
C ASP A 345 3.24 -12.64 -26.25
N LYS A 346 2.98 -12.48 -27.56
CA LYS A 346 3.98 -11.98 -28.52
C LYS A 346 4.49 -10.58 -28.18
N VAL A 347 3.63 -9.72 -27.61
CA VAL A 347 4.05 -8.41 -27.10
C VAL A 347 4.99 -8.58 -25.91
N LEU A 348 4.65 -9.48 -24.99
CA LEU A 348 5.43 -9.75 -23.79
C LEU A 348 6.76 -10.48 -24.08
N ASP A 349 6.84 -11.23 -25.18
CA ASP A 349 8.11 -11.79 -25.68
C ASP A 349 9.08 -10.69 -26.14
N ILE A 350 8.56 -9.56 -26.64
CA ILE A 350 9.34 -8.41 -27.12
C ILE A 350 9.64 -7.44 -25.96
N ASP A 351 8.62 -7.08 -25.19
CA ASP A 351 8.70 -6.24 -24.00
C ASP A 351 8.02 -6.94 -22.81
N PRO A 352 8.78 -7.69 -21.99
CA PRO A 352 8.23 -8.42 -20.84
C PRO A 352 7.61 -7.53 -19.76
N LYS A 353 7.85 -6.21 -19.81
CA LYS A 353 7.32 -5.23 -18.86
C LYS A 353 6.18 -4.41 -19.46
N HIS A 354 5.63 -4.81 -20.61
CA HIS A 354 4.58 -4.05 -21.26
C HIS A 354 3.23 -4.16 -20.55
N ALA A 355 2.89 -3.16 -19.74
CA ALA A 355 1.70 -3.20 -18.88
C ALA A 355 0.36 -3.41 -19.62
N PRO A 356 0.08 -2.74 -20.75
CA PRO A 356 -1.14 -3.00 -21.55
C PRO A 356 -1.29 -4.46 -22.01
N ALA A 357 -0.20 -5.17 -22.30
CA ALA A 357 -0.29 -6.55 -22.78
C ALA A 357 -0.78 -7.50 -21.68
N TYR A 358 -0.38 -7.25 -20.43
CA TYR A 358 -0.92 -7.97 -19.28
C TYR A 358 -2.42 -7.71 -19.08
N ILE A 359 -2.91 -6.49 -19.37
CA ILE A 359 -4.35 -6.17 -19.32
C ILE A 359 -5.13 -6.90 -20.41
N VAL A 360 -4.62 -6.94 -21.64
CA VAL A 360 -5.25 -7.68 -22.74
C VAL A 360 -5.36 -9.18 -22.41
N ARG A 361 -4.32 -9.78 -21.82
CA ARG A 361 -4.36 -11.19 -21.38
C ARG A 361 -5.36 -11.40 -20.24
N LEU A 362 -5.47 -10.44 -19.33
CA LEU A 362 -6.48 -10.45 -18.27
C LEU A 362 -7.91 -10.39 -18.84
N GLN A 363 -8.18 -9.48 -19.80
CA GLN A 363 -9.47 -9.38 -20.49
C GLN A 363 -9.83 -10.70 -21.19
N ALA A 364 -8.87 -11.30 -21.90
CA ALA A 364 -9.05 -12.61 -22.51
C ALA A 364 -9.41 -13.69 -21.48
N SER A 365 -8.74 -13.72 -20.33
CA SER A 365 -9.01 -14.71 -19.27
C SER A 365 -10.39 -14.55 -18.62
N LEU A 366 -10.89 -13.31 -18.57
CA LEU A 366 -12.20 -12.96 -18.01
C LEU A 366 -13.32 -12.95 -19.07
N ASN A 367 -12.99 -13.25 -20.34
CA ASN A 367 -13.89 -13.17 -21.49
C ASN A 367 -14.55 -11.78 -21.65
N LEU A 368 -13.77 -10.72 -21.43
CA LEU A 368 -14.21 -9.32 -21.54
C LEU A 368 -13.82 -8.74 -22.88
N ARG A 369 -14.73 -7.99 -23.49
CA ARG A 369 -14.53 -7.42 -24.84
C ARG A 369 -14.05 -5.97 -24.79
N ASP A 370 -14.40 -5.25 -23.73
CA ASP A 370 -13.98 -3.87 -23.49
C ASP A 370 -13.17 -3.79 -22.19
N GLU A 371 -12.08 -3.03 -22.20
CA GLU A 371 -11.22 -2.81 -21.03
C GLU A 371 -12.00 -2.17 -19.88
N ASN A 372 -12.98 -1.31 -20.17
CA ASN A 372 -13.83 -0.68 -19.16
C ASN A 372 -14.69 -1.69 -18.37
N GLU A 373 -14.94 -2.88 -18.91
CA GLU A 373 -15.66 -3.95 -18.21
C GLU A 373 -14.85 -4.55 -17.05
N LEU A 374 -13.52 -4.32 -17.03
CA LEU A 374 -12.67 -4.74 -15.91
C LEU A 374 -13.14 -4.15 -14.59
N GLY A 375 -13.60 -2.88 -14.58
CA GLY A 375 -14.18 -2.24 -13.39
C GLY A 375 -15.53 -2.84 -12.94
N ASN A 376 -16.10 -3.73 -13.74
CA ASN A 376 -17.35 -4.43 -13.46
C ASN A 376 -17.17 -5.91 -13.12
N ALA A 377 -15.93 -6.41 -13.04
CA ALA A 377 -15.67 -7.81 -12.71
C ALA A 377 -16.22 -8.17 -11.32
N LYS A 378 -16.65 -9.43 -11.13
CA LYS A 378 -17.34 -9.89 -9.90
C LYS A 378 -16.44 -9.87 -8.66
N GLU A 379 -15.14 -10.01 -8.84
CA GLU A 379 -14.14 -10.11 -7.77
C GLU A 379 -13.00 -9.11 -8.05
N SER A 380 -12.21 -8.79 -7.02
CA SER A 380 -11.07 -7.87 -7.12
C SER A 380 -10.08 -8.33 -8.20
N LEU A 381 -9.60 -7.40 -9.03
CA LEU A 381 -8.64 -7.70 -10.10
C LEU A 381 -7.29 -8.12 -9.52
N GLU A 382 -6.99 -7.81 -8.26
CA GLU A 382 -5.76 -8.21 -7.58
C GLU A 382 -5.59 -9.72 -7.39
N MET A 383 -6.68 -10.47 -7.50
CA MET A 383 -6.62 -11.94 -7.50
C MET A 383 -5.99 -12.49 -8.78
N HIS A 384 -5.82 -11.66 -9.81
CA HIS A 384 -5.26 -12.05 -11.09
C HIS A 384 -3.80 -11.62 -11.19
N GLY A 385 -2.90 -12.58 -11.35
CA GLY A 385 -1.46 -12.31 -11.46
C GLY A 385 -1.09 -11.41 -12.65
N ASP A 386 -1.93 -11.36 -13.70
CA ASP A 386 -1.74 -10.45 -14.84
C ASP A 386 -2.10 -9.00 -14.50
N TYR A 387 -3.14 -8.77 -13.70
CA TYR A 387 -3.42 -7.43 -13.16
C TYR A 387 -2.27 -6.92 -12.29
N GLN A 388 -1.74 -7.76 -11.40
CA GLN A 388 -0.62 -7.40 -10.52
C GLN A 388 0.61 -6.98 -11.34
N LYS A 389 0.92 -7.69 -12.42
CA LYS A 389 2.01 -7.35 -13.34
C LYS A 389 1.70 -6.08 -14.14
N ALA A 390 0.48 -5.91 -14.63
CA ALA A 390 0.05 -4.69 -15.30
C ALA A 390 0.25 -3.46 -14.40
N VAL A 391 -0.25 -3.48 -13.15
CA VAL A 391 -0.04 -2.39 -12.19
C VAL A 391 1.44 -2.21 -11.84
N ARG A 392 2.19 -3.29 -11.65
CA ARG A 392 3.62 -3.22 -11.32
C ARG A 392 4.42 -2.49 -12.40
N PHE A 393 4.16 -2.79 -13.67
CA PHE A 393 4.92 -2.25 -14.80
C PHE A 393 4.28 -1.01 -15.44
N ALA A 394 3.07 -0.63 -15.04
CA ALA A 394 2.40 0.55 -15.56
C ALA A 394 3.12 1.85 -15.18
N ASP A 395 3.20 2.75 -16.16
CA ASP A 395 3.75 4.11 -16.02
C ASP A 395 2.81 5.04 -15.22
N SER A 396 3.21 6.31 -15.09
CA SER A 396 2.47 7.28 -14.29
C SER A 396 1.06 7.59 -14.80
N LYS A 397 0.77 7.30 -16.08
CA LYS A 397 -0.54 7.54 -16.72
C LYS A 397 -1.45 6.32 -16.62
N LEU A 398 -0.93 5.12 -16.86
CA LEU A 398 -1.70 3.87 -16.88
C LEU A 398 -1.94 3.31 -15.47
N LYS A 399 -0.97 3.47 -14.55
CA LYS A 399 -1.09 2.93 -13.19
C LYS A 399 -2.35 3.45 -12.47
N PRO A 400 -2.67 4.75 -12.47
CA PRO A 400 -3.92 5.26 -11.89
C PRO A 400 -5.17 4.66 -12.54
N ILE A 401 -5.18 4.42 -13.85
CA ILE A 401 -6.32 3.85 -14.58
C ILE A 401 -6.56 2.40 -14.14
N TYR A 402 -5.50 1.59 -14.08
CA TYR A 402 -5.61 0.19 -13.66
C TYR A 402 -5.99 0.07 -12.18
N ILE A 403 -5.46 0.96 -11.33
CA ILE A 403 -5.88 1.07 -9.93
C ILE A 403 -7.36 1.47 -9.85
N ASP A 404 -7.81 2.43 -10.66
CA ASP A 404 -9.21 2.89 -10.70
C ASP A 404 -10.18 1.76 -11.10
N TYR A 405 -9.82 0.90 -12.06
CA TYR A 405 -10.64 -0.27 -12.39
C TYR A 405 -10.89 -1.16 -11.17
N ASN A 406 -9.83 -1.50 -10.44
CA ASN A 406 -10.00 -2.29 -9.22
C ASN A 406 -10.76 -1.49 -8.17
N GLN A 407 -10.45 -0.21 -7.95
CA GLN A 407 -11.12 0.63 -6.97
C GLN A 407 -12.64 0.70 -7.17
N ARG A 408 -13.11 0.81 -8.42
CA ARG A 408 -14.55 0.78 -8.73
C ARG A 408 -15.22 -0.54 -8.32
N ILE A 409 -14.52 -1.66 -8.49
CA ILE A 409 -15.00 -2.97 -8.01
C ILE A 409 -15.10 -2.96 -6.49
N LEU A 410 -14.08 -2.43 -5.81
CA LEU A 410 -14.04 -2.41 -4.34
C LEU A 410 -15.12 -1.51 -3.76
N ASP A 411 -15.34 -0.33 -4.34
CA ASP A 411 -16.38 0.60 -3.93
C ASP A 411 -17.77 -0.03 -4.08
N ARG A 412 -17.99 -0.77 -5.18
CA ARG A 412 -19.23 -1.53 -5.40
C ARG A 412 -19.39 -2.66 -4.38
N LEU A 413 -18.37 -3.50 -4.20
CA LEU A 413 -18.40 -4.62 -3.24
C LEU A 413 -18.59 -4.14 -1.80
N GLU A 414 -17.98 -3.01 -1.43
CA GLU A 414 -18.14 -2.39 -0.12
C GLU A 414 -19.56 -1.83 0.06
N THR A 415 -20.14 -1.25 -1.00
CA THR A 415 -21.54 -0.81 -1.00
C THR A 415 -22.50 -2.00 -0.83
N GLU A 416 -22.27 -3.10 -1.57
CA GLU A 416 -23.07 -4.34 -1.45
C GLU A 416 -22.95 -4.98 -0.05
N ARG A 417 -21.73 -4.98 0.53
CA ARG A 417 -21.50 -5.46 1.89
C ARG A 417 -22.23 -4.60 2.91
N LYS A 418 -22.08 -3.27 2.83
CA LYS A 418 -22.77 -2.34 3.72
C LYS A 418 -24.28 -2.49 3.63
N GLU A 419 -24.83 -2.68 2.42
CA GLU A 419 -26.26 -2.99 2.24
C GLU A 419 -26.65 -4.29 2.93
N SER A 420 -25.89 -5.37 2.75
CA SER A 420 -26.17 -6.67 3.37
C SER A 420 -26.17 -6.60 4.91
N ILE A 421 -25.18 -5.90 5.49
CA ILE A 421 -25.08 -5.70 6.94
C ILE A 421 -26.23 -4.81 7.43
N TYR A 422 -26.56 -3.76 6.68
CA TYR A 422 -27.68 -2.88 6.99
C TYR A 422 -29.00 -3.66 7.07
N GLN A 423 -29.29 -4.50 6.06
CA GLN A 423 -30.48 -5.37 6.07
C GLN A 423 -30.45 -6.38 7.23
N THR A 424 -29.28 -6.92 7.55
CA THR A 424 -29.11 -7.83 8.70
C THR A 424 -29.41 -7.12 10.02
N ALA A 425 -28.88 -5.91 10.22
CA ALA A 425 -29.12 -5.10 11.40
C ALA A 425 -30.60 -4.72 11.55
N ILE A 426 -31.28 -4.38 10.45
CA ILE A 426 -32.72 -4.14 10.41
C ILE A 426 -33.49 -5.38 10.89
N ASN A 427 -33.18 -6.56 10.35
CA ASN A 427 -33.85 -7.80 10.75
C ASN A 427 -33.56 -8.14 12.23
N GLN A 428 -32.32 -8.03 12.68
CA GLN A 428 -31.95 -8.25 14.09
C GLN A 428 -32.69 -7.30 15.03
N ASN A 429 -32.79 -6.01 14.67
CA ASN A 429 -33.47 -5.02 15.48
C ASN A 429 -34.99 -5.29 15.54
N ARG A 430 -35.58 -5.70 14.41
CA ARG A 430 -37.00 -6.08 14.33
C ARG A 430 -37.31 -7.30 15.20
N ASP A 431 -36.43 -8.30 15.19
CA ASP A 431 -36.66 -9.59 15.83
C ASP A 431 -36.19 -9.60 17.31
N ALA A 432 -35.52 -8.53 17.77
CA ALA A 432 -35.04 -8.40 19.14
C ALA A 432 -36.18 -8.19 20.15
N VAL A 433 -36.09 -8.90 21.28
CA VAL A 433 -37.05 -8.77 22.41
C VAL A 433 -36.36 -8.50 23.75
N SER A 434 -35.03 -8.57 23.80
CA SER A 434 -34.22 -8.44 25.02
C SER A 434 -33.16 -7.34 24.87
N GLU A 435 -32.66 -6.82 25.98
CA GLU A 435 -31.55 -5.85 26.01
C GLU A 435 -30.37 -6.32 25.15
N ALA A 436 -29.94 -7.57 25.32
CA ALA A 436 -28.83 -8.16 24.57
C ALA A 436 -29.08 -8.18 23.06
N GLY A 437 -30.31 -8.48 22.62
CA GLY A 437 -30.68 -8.48 21.19
C GLY A 437 -30.61 -7.08 20.57
N TYR A 438 -31.13 -6.07 21.28
CA TYR A 438 -31.07 -4.68 20.81
C TYR A 438 -29.64 -4.12 20.81
N LEU A 439 -28.82 -4.46 21.81
CA LEU A 439 -27.40 -4.10 21.80
C LEU A 439 -26.62 -4.79 20.67
N GLN A 440 -26.99 -6.01 20.31
CA GLN A 440 -26.38 -6.70 19.17
C GLN A 440 -26.73 -6.00 17.86
N ALA A 441 -28.01 -5.67 17.64
CA ALA A 441 -28.44 -4.93 16.46
C ALA A 441 -27.77 -3.54 16.37
N ALA A 442 -27.67 -2.83 17.51
CA ALA A 442 -26.95 -1.55 17.58
C ALA A 442 -25.48 -1.66 17.17
N LYS A 443 -24.78 -2.71 17.64
CA LYS A 443 -23.38 -2.97 17.25
C LYS A 443 -23.27 -3.26 15.76
N THR A 444 -24.22 -3.99 15.19
CA THR A 444 -24.23 -4.30 13.75
C THR A 444 -24.47 -3.04 12.92
N PHE A 445 -25.36 -2.12 13.33
CA PHE A 445 -25.50 -0.80 12.69
C PHE A 445 -24.22 0.05 12.83
N GLN A 446 -23.59 0.08 14.01
CA GLN A 446 -22.34 0.81 14.23
C GLN A 446 -21.18 0.33 13.36
N SER A 447 -21.19 -0.95 12.95
CA SER A 447 -20.17 -1.50 12.05
C SER A 447 -20.19 -0.91 10.63
N ILE A 448 -21.24 -0.14 10.30
CA ILE A 448 -21.43 0.53 9.00
C ILE A 448 -21.76 2.03 9.19
N SER A 449 -21.13 2.69 10.16
CA SER A 449 -21.32 4.12 10.45
C SER A 449 -21.18 5.01 9.19
N GLY A 450 -22.03 6.04 9.08
CA GLY A 450 -22.14 6.93 7.92
C GLY A 450 -22.85 6.35 6.69
N TYR A 451 -23.32 5.09 6.76
CA TYR A 451 -24.09 4.46 5.68
C TYR A 451 -25.60 4.57 5.94
N LYS A 452 -26.31 5.29 5.06
CA LYS A 452 -27.76 5.61 5.21
C LYS A 452 -28.05 6.21 6.59
N ASP A 453 -29.06 5.71 7.29
CA ASP A 453 -29.49 6.09 8.64
C ASP A 453 -28.96 5.12 9.72
N ALA A 454 -27.88 4.38 9.46
CA ALA A 454 -27.37 3.37 10.38
C ALA A 454 -26.97 3.93 11.76
N ASP A 455 -26.37 5.13 11.82
CA ASP A 455 -25.99 5.76 13.09
C ASP A 455 -27.20 6.13 13.94
N GLU A 456 -28.25 6.67 13.30
CA GLU A 456 -29.51 7.00 13.94
C GLU A 456 -30.19 5.73 14.48
N ARG A 457 -30.25 4.67 13.67
CA ARG A 457 -30.81 3.37 14.07
C ARG A 457 -30.02 2.68 15.17
N ALA A 458 -28.71 2.86 15.21
CA ALA A 458 -27.88 2.35 16.29
C ALA A 458 -28.25 3.02 17.63
N LEU A 459 -28.40 4.34 17.63
CA LEU A 459 -28.82 5.10 18.80
C LEU A 459 -30.23 4.71 19.25
N GLU A 460 -31.18 4.57 18.33
CA GLU A 460 -32.53 4.09 18.63
C GLU A 460 -32.52 2.69 19.25
N SER A 461 -31.70 1.79 18.72
CA SER A 461 -31.53 0.43 19.23
C SER A 461 -30.93 0.43 20.64
N GLN A 462 -29.94 1.29 20.92
CA GLN A 462 -29.35 1.46 22.26
C GLN A 462 -30.36 2.01 23.27
N ALA A 463 -31.11 3.05 22.89
CA ALA A 463 -32.16 3.62 23.74
C ALA A 463 -33.24 2.56 24.06
N THR A 464 -33.62 1.74 23.08
CA THR A 464 -34.55 0.62 23.28
C THR A 464 -33.98 -0.44 24.21
N ALA A 465 -32.69 -0.76 24.09
CA ALA A 465 -32.01 -1.68 25.00
C ALA A 465 -32.02 -1.17 26.44
N GLU A 466 -31.74 0.12 26.65
CA GLU A 466 -31.77 0.76 27.97
C GLU A 466 -33.19 0.73 28.59
N GLN A 467 -34.22 1.01 27.79
CA GLN A 467 -35.61 0.85 28.23
C GLN A 467 -35.92 -0.58 28.69
N ARG A 468 -35.42 -1.61 27.98
CA ARG A 468 -35.59 -3.01 28.38
C ARG A 468 -34.85 -3.34 29.68
N ARG A 469 -33.65 -2.79 29.87
CA ARG A 469 -32.87 -2.94 31.10
C ARG A 469 -33.59 -2.33 32.29
N LEU A 470 -34.06 -1.09 32.16
CA LEU A 470 -34.80 -0.38 33.22
C LEU A 470 -36.09 -1.10 33.57
N LEU A 471 -36.81 -1.63 32.58
CA LEU A 471 -38.00 -2.44 32.81
C LEU A 471 -37.68 -3.71 33.61
N LYS A 472 -36.57 -4.38 33.31
CA LYS A 472 -36.12 -5.57 34.02
C LYS A 472 -35.73 -5.25 35.47
N LEU A 473 -34.97 -4.19 35.70
CA LEU A 473 -34.58 -3.74 37.04
C LEU A 473 -35.81 -3.40 37.88
N LYS A 474 -36.80 -2.71 37.30
CA LYS A 474 -38.05 -2.42 37.99
C LYS A 474 -38.81 -3.69 38.40
N GLN A 475 -38.84 -4.71 37.53
CA GLN A 475 -39.44 -6.01 37.86
C GLN A 475 -38.66 -6.73 38.97
N GLU A 476 -37.33 -6.69 38.94
CA GLU A 476 -36.47 -7.28 39.98
C GLU A 476 -36.62 -6.55 41.33
N GLU A 477 -36.72 -5.21 41.34
CA GLU A 477 -37.01 -4.42 42.55
C GLU A 477 -38.39 -4.73 43.14
N GLU A 478 -39.42 -4.85 42.29
CA GLU A 478 -40.76 -5.25 42.73
C GLU A 478 -40.77 -6.65 43.35
N GLN A 479 -40.04 -7.60 42.75
CA GLN A 479 -39.87 -8.96 43.28
C GLN A 479 -39.10 -8.98 44.60
N GLN A 480 -38.00 -8.22 44.70
CA GLN A 480 -37.21 -8.13 45.93
C GLN A 480 -38.02 -7.48 47.06
N ALA A 481 -38.77 -6.41 46.78
CA ALA A 481 -39.65 -5.78 47.76
C ALA A 481 -40.78 -6.71 48.21
N GLU A 482 -41.27 -7.61 47.35
CA GLU A 482 -42.18 -8.68 47.74
C GLU A 482 -41.50 -9.73 48.63
N GLN A 483 -40.28 -10.15 48.30
CA GLN A 483 -39.52 -11.10 49.09
C GLN A 483 -39.15 -10.54 50.49
N ASP A 484 -38.68 -9.30 50.57
CA ASP A 484 -38.34 -8.63 51.83
C ASP A 484 -39.56 -8.49 52.74
N ARG A 485 -40.75 -8.21 52.16
CA ARG A 485 -42.02 -8.20 52.91
C ARG A 485 -42.31 -9.57 53.52
N LEU A 486 -42.15 -10.64 52.74
CA LEU A 486 -42.36 -12.02 53.23
C LEU A 486 -41.33 -12.43 54.29
N GLU A 487 -40.06 -12.03 54.13
CA GLU A 487 -39.00 -12.30 55.11
C GLU A 487 -39.19 -11.52 56.41
N ALA A 488 -39.56 -10.25 56.35
CA ALA A 488 -39.90 -9.44 57.52
C ALA A 488 -41.09 -10.04 58.30
N GLU A 489 -42.10 -10.56 57.60
CA GLU A 489 -43.21 -11.27 58.24
C GLU A 489 -42.74 -12.55 58.95
N ARG A 490 -41.85 -13.34 58.33
CA ARG A 490 -41.25 -14.54 58.97
C ARG A 490 -40.39 -14.19 60.17
N ALA A 491 -39.56 -13.14 60.08
CA ALA A 491 -38.69 -12.69 61.16
C ALA A 491 -39.48 -12.18 62.37
N ALA A 492 -40.57 -11.45 62.14
CA ALA A 492 -41.46 -11.01 63.21
C ALA A 492 -42.10 -12.20 63.97
N ARG A 493 -42.49 -13.27 63.26
CA ARG A 493 -42.98 -14.51 63.87
C ARG A 493 -41.89 -15.20 64.71
N ALA A 494 -40.67 -15.29 64.18
CA ALA A 494 -39.54 -15.92 64.88
C ALA A 494 -39.11 -15.15 66.15
N GLU A 495 -39.14 -13.82 66.13
CA GLU A 495 -38.80 -13.01 67.32
C GLU A 495 -39.86 -13.17 68.43
N GLN A 496 -41.14 -13.29 68.07
CA GLN A 496 -42.19 -13.63 69.03
C GLN A 496 -41.95 -14.99 69.69
N GLU A 497 -41.46 -15.98 68.94
CA GLU A 497 -41.09 -17.30 69.47
C GLU A 497 -39.84 -17.23 70.37
N ARG A 498 -38.81 -16.46 69.98
CA ARG A 498 -37.57 -16.28 70.76
C ARG A 498 -37.80 -15.64 72.12
N ILE A 499 -38.63 -14.60 72.18
CA ILE A 499 -39.02 -13.94 73.45
C ILE A 499 -39.74 -14.94 74.37
N ALA A 500 -40.49 -15.90 73.82
CA ALA A 500 -41.13 -16.97 74.60
C ALA A 500 -40.12 -18.00 75.13
N GLU A 501 -39.09 -18.35 74.36
CA GLU A 501 -38.01 -19.25 74.80
C GLU A 501 -37.06 -18.64 75.83
N GLU A 502 -36.75 -17.34 75.71
CA GLU A 502 -35.84 -16.67 76.64
C GLU A 502 -36.42 -16.60 78.06
N LYS A 503 -37.74 -16.39 78.18
CA LYS A 503 -38.50 -16.54 79.44
C LYS A 503 -38.38 -17.95 80.04
N ARG A 504 -38.25 -19.00 79.20
CA ARG A 504 -38.03 -20.39 79.65
C ARG A 504 -36.59 -20.63 80.10
N ARG A 505 -35.61 -20.04 79.41
CA ARG A 505 -34.17 -20.22 79.72
C ARG A 505 -33.72 -19.60 81.04
N VAL A 506 -34.26 -18.45 81.42
CA VAL A 506 -33.93 -17.79 82.71
C VAL A 506 -34.30 -18.67 83.92
N LYS A 507 -35.30 -19.54 83.79
CA LYS A 507 -35.75 -20.45 84.85
C LYS A 507 -34.73 -21.56 85.19
N ASN A 508 -33.88 -21.94 84.24
CA ASN A 508 -33.10 -23.18 84.31
C ASN A 508 -31.59 -23.02 84.61
N LYS A 509 -31.05 -21.79 84.72
CA LYS A 509 -29.60 -21.54 84.90
C LYS A 509 -29.12 -21.40 86.36
N ARG A 510 -29.81 -21.99 87.35
CA ARG A 510 -29.47 -21.86 88.79
C ARG A 510 -28.53 -22.94 89.36
N ARG A 511 -27.73 -23.67 88.55
CA ARG A 511 -26.91 -24.79 89.07
C ARG A 511 -25.59 -25.03 88.29
N ILE A 512 -24.48 -25.05 89.04
CA ILE A 512 -23.22 -25.83 88.89
C ILE A 512 -21.93 -25.05 88.56
N LEU A 513 -20.91 -25.27 89.40
CA LEU A 513 -19.55 -24.75 89.38
C LEU A 513 -18.53 -25.82 89.87
N ILE A 514 -17.44 -26.04 89.09
CA ILE A 514 -16.03 -26.48 89.38
C ILE A 514 -15.60 -27.96 89.64
N GLY A 515 -14.48 -28.34 88.98
CA GLY A 515 -13.38 -29.25 89.44
C GLY A 515 -12.39 -29.58 88.29
N THR A 516 -11.05 -29.76 88.39
CA THR A 516 -9.99 -29.63 89.43
C THR A 516 -8.61 -29.85 88.72
N PRO A 517 -7.46 -29.26 89.15
CA PRO A 517 -6.15 -29.39 88.48
C PRO A 517 -5.17 -30.37 89.20
N ILE A 518 -4.65 -31.39 88.50
CA ILE A 518 -3.58 -32.33 88.98
C ILE A 518 -2.45 -32.58 87.92
N LEU A 519 -2.44 -31.90 86.77
CA LEU A 519 -1.51 -32.21 85.65
C LEU A 519 -0.09 -31.62 85.75
N VAL A 520 0.18 -30.71 86.70
CA VAL A 520 1.35 -29.80 86.63
C VAL A 520 2.69 -30.46 87.06
N ALA A 521 2.67 -31.47 87.93
CA ALA A 521 3.92 -32.02 88.49
C ALA A 521 4.63 -33.06 87.60
N ALA A 522 3.90 -33.83 86.78
CA ALA A 522 4.49 -34.79 85.85
C ALA A 522 5.16 -34.13 84.63
N ILE A 523 4.65 -32.95 84.24
CA ILE A 523 5.19 -32.15 83.14
C ILE A 523 6.60 -31.64 83.46
N ALA A 524 6.89 -31.28 84.72
CA ALA A 524 8.18 -30.68 85.11
C ALA A 524 9.38 -31.66 85.04
N ILE A 525 9.18 -32.95 85.35
CA ILE A 525 10.26 -33.97 85.31
C ILE A 525 10.50 -34.45 83.87
N ILE A 526 9.44 -34.57 83.07
CA ILE A 526 9.54 -34.89 81.64
C ILE A 526 10.27 -33.74 80.91
N LEU A 527 9.97 -32.48 81.24
CA LEU A 527 10.69 -31.30 80.69
C LEU A 527 12.18 -31.28 81.03
N LEU A 528 12.60 -31.69 82.24
CA LEU A 528 14.03 -31.71 82.61
C LEU A 528 14.83 -32.74 81.79
N ILE A 529 14.26 -33.92 81.55
CA ILE A 529 14.90 -35.01 80.80
C ILE A 529 14.91 -34.70 79.29
N THR A 530 13.82 -34.15 78.74
CA THR A 530 13.72 -33.83 77.30
C THR A 530 14.41 -32.52 76.92
N GLN A 531 14.50 -31.52 77.80
CA GLN A 531 15.02 -30.19 77.43
C GLN A 531 16.47 -29.90 77.86
N VAL A 532 17.10 -30.71 78.73
CA VAL A 532 18.45 -30.39 79.25
C VAL A 532 19.47 -31.54 79.08
N ILE A 533 19.09 -32.79 79.36
CA ILE A 533 20.05 -33.91 79.39
C ILE A 533 20.30 -34.51 77.99
N MET A 534 19.26 -34.76 77.18
CA MET A 534 19.41 -35.31 75.83
C MET A 534 20.11 -34.39 74.81
N PRO A 535 19.90 -33.06 74.82
CA PRO A 535 20.57 -32.17 73.87
C PRO A 535 22.09 -32.06 74.10
N LYS A 536 22.58 -32.15 75.35
CA LYS A 536 24.01 -31.98 75.68
C LYS A 536 24.91 -33.07 75.09
N THR A 537 24.49 -34.34 75.18
CA THR A 537 25.27 -35.47 74.65
C THR A 537 25.23 -35.52 73.12
N ALA A 538 24.09 -35.19 72.51
CA ALA A 538 23.95 -35.05 71.07
C ALA A 538 24.80 -33.89 70.53
N TYR A 539 24.88 -32.76 71.26
CA TYR A 539 25.77 -31.64 70.94
C TYR A 539 27.25 -32.04 70.92
N GLN A 540 27.72 -32.79 71.92
CA GLN A 540 29.11 -33.26 71.96
C GLN A 540 29.44 -34.19 70.77
N LYS A 541 28.50 -35.09 70.41
CA LYS A 541 28.67 -35.95 69.23
C LYS A 541 28.76 -35.14 67.94
N ALA A 542 27.93 -34.10 67.79
CA ALA A 542 27.99 -33.19 66.64
C ALA A 542 29.34 -32.45 66.55
N THR A 543 29.90 -32.01 67.69
CA THR A 543 31.25 -31.42 67.73
C THR A 543 32.35 -32.41 67.36
N ASP A 544 32.24 -33.68 67.77
CA ASP A 544 33.21 -34.71 67.42
C ASP A 544 33.19 -35.01 65.91
N LEU A 545 31.99 -35.09 65.30
CA LEU A 545 31.81 -35.23 63.85
C LEU A 545 32.44 -34.07 63.07
N LEU A 546 32.28 -32.83 63.54
CA LEU A 546 32.90 -31.65 62.94
C LEU A 546 34.43 -31.73 63.01
N SER A 547 34.98 -32.13 64.16
CA SER A 547 36.43 -32.32 64.33
C SER A 547 37.01 -33.42 63.43
N ALA A 548 36.20 -34.42 63.07
CA ALA A 548 36.54 -35.48 62.14
C ALA A 548 36.35 -35.10 60.66
N LYS A 549 36.04 -33.83 60.35
CA LYS A 549 35.72 -33.31 59.01
C LYS A 549 34.51 -34.00 58.33
N GLN A 550 33.63 -34.64 59.11
CA GLN A 550 32.39 -35.22 58.60
C GLN A 550 31.30 -34.15 58.54
N TYR A 551 31.51 -33.14 57.71
CA TYR A 551 30.75 -31.88 57.75
C TYR A 551 29.25 -32.03 57.56
N ASP A 552 28.80 -32.88 56.62
CA ASP A 552 27.38 -33.08 56.36
C ASP A 552 26.68 -33.75 57.56
N GLN A 553 27.32 -34.76 58.14
CA GLN A 553 26.82 -35.46 59.34
C GLN A 553 26.85 -34.55 60.57
N ALA A 554 27.87 -33.70 60.69
CA ALA A 554 27.95 -32.71 61.76
C ALA A 554 26.85 -31.66 61.64
N ALA A 555 26.62 -31.13 60.43
CA ALA A 555 25.56 -30.15 60.17
C ALA A 555 24.17 -30.73 60.46
N GLU A 556 23.87 -31.94 59.99
CA GLU A 556 22.62 -32.64 60.29
C GLU A 556 22.43 -32.87 61.80
N ALA A 557 23.49 -33.32 62.50
CA ALA A 557 23.46 -33.52 63.94
C ALA A 557 23.25 -32.21 64.71
N PHE A 558 23.83 -31.10 64.26
CA PHE A 558 23.62 -29.77 64.86
C PHE A 558 22.22 -29.22 64.54
N THR A 559 21.68 -29.41 63.33
CA THR A 559 20.32 -29.00 62.97
C THR A 559 19.28 -29.76 63.80
N ALA A 560 19.49 -31.06 64.06
CA ALA A 560 18.60 -31.88 64.89
C ALA A 560 18.48 -31.41 66.36
N LEU A 561 19.40 -30.55 66.82
CA LEU A 561 19.41 -29.98 68.17
C LEU A 561 18.57 -28.70 68.32
N GLY A 562 18.09 -28.12 67.22
CA GLY A 562 17.28 -26.89 67.22
C GLY A 562 17.98 -25.72 67.92
N ASP A 563 17.27 -25.06 68.83
CA ASP A 563 17.74 -23.85 69.55
C ASP A 563 18.71 -24.15 70.72
N TYR A 564 19.21 -25.38 70.84
CA TYR A 564 20.12 -25.74 71.94
C TYR A 564 21.53 -25.15 71.73
N SER A 565 22.00 -24.35 72.71
CA SER A 565 23.32 -23.67 72.66
C SER A 565 23.45 -22.80 71.39
N ASP A 566 24.52 -22.99 70.63
CA ASP A 566 24.89 -22.39 69.35
C ASP A 566 24.74 -23.41 68.20
N SER A 567 23.92 -24.46 68.37
CA SER A 567 23.80 -25.55 67.39
C SER A 567 23.39 -25.07 66.00
N ALA A 568 22.44 -24.14 65.91
CA ALA A 568 22.03 -23.54 64.63
C ALA A 568 23.22 -22.87 63.91
N GLU A 569 24.05 -22.13 64.63
CA GLU A 569 25.25 -21.47 64.09
C GLU A 569 26.35 -22.51 63.75
N LYS A 570 26.54 -23.54 64.58
CA LYS A 570 27.48 -24.64 64.33
C LYS A 570 27.11 -25.49 63.12
N ALA A 571 25.83 -25.65 62.83
CA ALA A 571 25.37 -26.31 61.62
C ALA A 571 25.85 -25.55 60.37
N GLN A 572 25.67 -24.23 60.35
CA GLN A 572 26.16 -23.36 59.28
C GLN A 572 27.70 -23.33 59.23
N ALA A 573 28.37 -23.22 60.39
CA ALA A 573 29.84 -23.28 60.49
C ALA A 573 30.42 -24.57 59.91
N SER A 574 29.74 -25.70 60.10
CA SER A 574 30.17 -27.01 59.58
C SER A 574 30.17 -27.03 58.04
N ILE A 575 29.11 -26.53 57.41
CA ILE A 575 29.02 -26.42 55.95
C ILE A 575 30.00 -25.37 55.41
N TYR A 576 30.24 -24.28 56.15
CA TYR A 576 31.25 -23.28 55.78
C TYR A 576 32.66 -23.86 55.79
N GLN A 577 33.01 -24.66 56.81
CA GLN A 577 34.29 -25.35 56.87
C GLN A 577 34.44 -26.38 55.73
N LYS A 578 33.36 -27.08 55.35
CA LYS A 578 33.34 -27.93 54.15
C LYS A 578 33.67 -27.14 52.89
N ALA A 579 32.98 -26.02 52.69
CA ALA A 579 33.12 -25.18 51.50
C ALA A 579 34.56 -24.62 51.36
N THR A 580 35.14 -24.16 52.46
CA THR A 580 36.55 -23.71 52.50
C THR A 580 37.54 -24.84 52.22
N ASP A 581 37.33 -26.03 52.79
CA ASP A 581 38.15 -27.22 52.50
C ASP A 581 38.06 -27.62 51.01
N LEU A 582 36.85 -27.63 50.44
CA LEU A 582 36.62 -27.89 49.00
C LEU A 582 37.31 -26.84 48.10
N LEU A 583 37.24 -25.56 48.48
CA LEU A 583 37.91 -24.48 47.76
C LEU A 583 39.43 -24.67 47.77
N SER A 584 40.00 -25.04 48.92
CA SER A 584 41.43 -25.34 49.07
C SER A 584 41.86 -26.56 48.24
N ALA A 585 40.96 -27.53 48.07
CA ALA A 585 41.13 -28.71 47.23
C ALA A 585 40.94 -28.42 45.71
N LYS A 586 40.72 -27.16 45.32
CA LYS A 586 40.42 -26.72 43.94
C LYS A 586 39.15 -27.33 43.36
N GLN A 587 38.24 -27.81 44.20
CA GLN A 587 36.92 -28.30 43.81
C GLN A 587 35.95 -27.11 43.76
N TYR A 588 36.22 -26.17 42.86
CA TYR A 588 35.59 -24.84 42.86
C TYR A 588 34.07 -24.87 42.75
N ASP A 589 33.50 -25.75 41.91
CA ASP A 589 32.04 -25.83 41.72
C ASP A 589 31.35 -26.35 42.99
N GLN A 590 31.91 -27.39 43.63
CA GLN A 590 31.40 -27.94 44.88
C GLN A 590 31.55 -26.95 46.05
N ALA A 591 32.62 -26.17 46.04
CA ALA A 591 32.81 -25.09 47.02
C ALA A 591 31.77 -23.99 46.85
N ALA A 592 31.55 -23.52 45.61
CA ALA A 592 30.54 -22.50 45.30
C ALA A 592 29.13 -22.96 45.69
N GLU A 593 28.77 -24.22 45.41
CA GLU A 593 27.49 -24.81 45.82
C GLU A 593 27.33 -24.83 47.35
N ALA A 594 28.36 -25.28 48.08
CA ALA A 594 28.34 -25.31 49.54
C ALA A 594 28.27 -23.90 50.17
N PHE A 595 28.98 -22.91 49.61
CA PHE A 595 28.84 -21.51 50.03
C PHE A 595 27.47 -20.91 49.67
N THR A 596 26.89 -21.28 48.54
CA THR A 596 25.55 -20.81 48.15
C THR A 596 24.48 -21.32 49.13
N ALA A 597 24.59 -22.57 49.59
CA ALA A 597 23.65 -23.17 50.55
C ALA A 597 23.63 -22.46 51.93
N LEU A 598 24.65 -21.67 52.23
CA LEU A 598 24.79 -20.94 53.50
C LEU A 598 24.10 -19.57 53.52
N GLY A 599 23.71 -19.05 52.35
CA GLY A 599 23.09 -17.72 52.22
C GLY A 599 23.96 -16.62 52.85
N ASP A 600 23.39 -15.90 53.82
CA ASP A 600 24.03 -14.74 54.46
C ASP A 600 24.99 -15.09 55.61
N TYR A 601 25.29 -16.36 55.84
CA TYR A 601 26.20 -16.77 56.91
C TYR A 601 27.66 -16.38 56.61
N SER A 602 28.31 -15.67 57.53
CA SER A 602 29.70 -15.19 57.39
C SER A 602 29.88 -14.35 56.11
N ASP A 603 30.89 -14.65 55.30
CA ASP A 603 31.17 -14.06 53.99
C ASP A 603 30.87 -15.03 52.84
N SER A 604 29.97 -16.01 53.06
CA SER A 604 29.70 -17.09 52.09
C SER A 604 29.35 -16.57 50.70
N ALA A 605 28.54 -15.51 50.59
CA ALA A 605 28.23 -14.86 49.32
C ALA A 605 29.49 -14.32 48.59
N ALA A 606 30.44 -13.74 49.31
CA ALA A 606 31.72 -13.32 48.75
C ALA A 606 32.60 -14.51 48.35
N MET A 607 32.53 -15.61 49.11
CA MET A 607 33.27 -16.84 48.83
C MET A 607 32.73 -17.62 47.62
N VAL A 608 31.46 -17.45 47.24
CA VAL A 608 30.94 -17.92 45.94
C VAL A 608 31.67 -17.22 44.79
N THR A 609 31.75 -15.89 44.83
CA THR A 609 32.48 -15.08 43.84
C THR A 609 33.98 -15.41 43.83
N GLU A 610 34.59 -15.61 45.00
CA GLU A 610 35.98 -16.07 45.12
C GLU A 610 36.20 -17.43 44.47
N SER A 611 35.27 -18.37 44.65
CA SER A 611 35.35 -19.71 44.06
C SER A 611 35.35 -19.64 42.52
N PHE A 612 34.48 -18.82 41.93
CA PHE A 612 34.47 -18.56 40.48
C PHE A 612 35.74 -17.84 39.99
N TYR A 613 36.24 -16.86 40.76
CA TYR A 613 37.48 -16.16 40.46
C TYR A 613 38.68 -17.11 40.40
N GLN A 614 38.83 -17.97 41.42
CA GLN A 614 39.92 -18.95 41.48
C GLN A 614 39.81 -20.01 40.38
N LYS A 615 38.58 -20.45 40.06
CA LYS A 615 38.32 -21.34 38.92
C LYS A 615 38.75 -20.70 37.60
N GLY A 616 38.32 -19.47 37.34
CA GLY A 616 38.67 -18.75 36.12
C GLY A 616 40.18 -18.52 35.99
N LYS A 617 40.89 -18.20 37.09
CA LYS A 617 42.35 -18.15 37.08
C LYS A 617 43.00 -19.50 36.75
N ALA A 618 42.48 -20.60 37.29
CA ALA A 618 42.99 -21.94 37.01
C ALA A 618 42.73 -22.40 35.56
N LEU A 619 41.67 -21.89 34.92
CA LEU A 619 41.37 -22.12 33.50
C LEU A 619 42.21 -21.22 32.58
N LEU A 620 42.49 -19.98 33.03
CA LEU A 620 43.33 -19.02 32.30
C LEU A 620 44.76 -19.54 32.12
N THR A 621 45.34 -20.18 33.14
CA THR A 621 46.66 -20.82 33.01
C THR A 621 46.70 -22.00 32.04
N LYS A 622 45.53 -22.54 31.67
CA LYS A 622 45.38 -23.61 30.67
C LYS A 622 45.02 -23.08 29.27
N GLY A 623 44.89 -21.76 29.09
CA GLY A 623 44.49 -21.14 27.82
C GLY A 623 43.03 -21.39 27.42
N GLN A 624 42.16 -21.78 28.36
CA GLN A 624 40.75 -22.09 28.08
C GLN A 624 39.89 -20.81 28.08
N TYR A 625 40.18 -19.88 27.16
CA TYR A 625 39.63 -18.53 27.19
C TYR A 625 38.09 -18.46 27.17
N ALA A 626 37.41 -19.32 26.44
CA ALA A 626 35.94 -19.34 26.38
C ALA A 626 35.30 -19.68 27.75
N ASP A 627 35.88 -20.64 28.49
CA ASP A 627 35.38 -21.03 29.81
C ASP A 627 35.71 -19.98 30.87
N VAL A 628 36.89 -19.34 30.77
CA VAL A 628 37.26 -18.21 31.64
C VAL A 628 36.31 -17.04 31.42
N ALA A 629 36.07 -16.68 30.17
CA ALA A 629 35.18 -15.60 29.78
C ALA A 629 33.81 -15.77 30.44
N ARG A 630 33.14 -16.92 30.22
CA ARG A 630 31.82 -17.23 30.81
C ARG A 630 31.76 -17.05 32.32
N LEU A 631 32.84 -17.33 33.05
CA LEU A 631 32.90 -17.08 34.50
C LEU A 631 33.12 -15.59 34.80
N PHE A 632 34.10 -14.97 34.13
CA PHE A 632 34.58 -13.64 34.46
C PHE A 632 33.62 -12.51 34.12
N ILE A 633 32.76 -12.64 33.10
CA ILE A 633 31.74 -11.62 32.81
C ILE A 633 30.73 -11.45 33.94
N HIS A 634 30.47 -12.48 34.75
CA HIS A 634 29.59 -12.39 35.92
C HIS A 634 30.26 -11.76 37.16
N ILE A 635 31.59 -11.63 37.16
CA ILE A 635 32.39 -11.14 38.29
C ILE A 635 33.38 -10.05 37.85
N LYS A 636 33.02 -9.28 36.81
CA LYS A 636 33.91 -8.32 36.15
C LYS A 636 34.52 -7.29 37.11
N ASP A 637 33.72 -6.83 38.07
CA ASP A 637 34.12 -5.82 39.06
C ASP A 637 34.84 -6.41 40.28
N PHE A 638 35.04 -7.73 40.30
CA PHE A 638 35.70 -8.42 41.41
C PHE A 638 37.22 -8.43 41.21
N LYS A 639 37.95 -7.87 42.19
CA LYS A 639 39.42 -7.83 42.22
C LYS A 639 40.03 -7.27 40.91
N ASP A 640 40.91 -8.02 40.26
CA ASP A 640 41.63 -7.66 39.05
C ASP A 640 41.02 -8.27 37.77
N VAL A 641 39.80 -8.83 37.83
CA VAL A 641 39.16 -9.52 36.69
C VAL A 641 39.08 -8.60 35.46
N ALA A 642 38.65 -7.36 35.61
CA ALA A 642 38.62 -6.39 34.50
C ALA A 642 40.00 -6.18 33.87
N SER A 643 41.06 -6.07 34.70
CA SER A 643 42.44 -5.94 34.24
C SER A 643 42.94 -7.20 33.56
N LEU A 644 42.59 -8.39 34.07
CA LEU A 644 42.94 -9.67 33.47
C LEU A 644 42.32 -9.81 32.07
N ILE A 645 41.04 -9.48 31.92
CA ILE A 645 40.35 -9.47 30.61
C ILE A 645 41.04 -8.51 29.65
N ALA A 646 41.36 -7.28 30.09
CA ALA A 646 41.97 -6.27 29.22
C ALA A 646 43.42 -6.59 28.82
N SER A 647 44.16 -7.30 29.66
CA SER A 647 45.60 -7.56 29.46
C SER A 647 45.92 -8.74 28.54
N ASP A 648 45.00 -9.69 28.37
CA ASP A 648 45.19 -10.87 27.51
C ASP A 648 44.26 -10.77 26.28
N PRO A 649 44.81 -10.63 25.05
CA PRO A 649 43.99 -10.47 23.84
C PRO A 649 43.04 -11.64 23.56
N GLY A 650 43.44 -12.88 23.88
CA GLY A 650 42.61 -14.06 23.69
C GLY A 650 41.43 -14.09 24.66
N LEU A 651 41.68 -13.70 25.92
CA LEU A 651 40.62 -13.56 26.92
C LEU A 651 39.70 -12.38 26.62
N SER A 652 40.25 -11.25 26.18
CA SER A 652 39.48 -10.07 25.76
C SER A 652 38.47 -10.42 24.66
N SER A 653 38.95 -11.08 23.59
CA SER A 653 38.09 -11.51 22.48
C SER A 653 37.03 -12.53 22.94
N ALA A 654 37.41 -13.51 23.78
CA ALA A 654 36.46 -14.49 24.31
C ALA A 654 35.42 -13.86 25.25
N ALA A 655 35.79 -12.85 26.04
CA ALA A 655 34.88 -12.12 26.91
C ALA A 655 33.87 -11.28 26.12
N ALA A 656 34.31 -10.61 25.05
CA ALA A 656 33.41 -9.90 24.14
C ALA A 656 32.40 -10.86 23.48
N ALA A 657 32.87 -12.03 22.99
CA ALA A 657 32.00 -13.04 22.42
C ALA A 657 30.99 -13.61 23.44
N ALA A 658 31.42 -13.85 24.67
CA ALA A 658 30.54 -14.35 25.73
C ALA A 658 29.50 -13.31 26.18
N GLU A 659 29.87 -12.03 26.22
CA GLU A 659 28.92 -10.96 26.55
C GLU A 659 27.90 -10.74 25.43
N LEU A 660 28.32 -10.88 24.17
CA LEU A 660 27.41 -10.89 23.03
C LEU A 660 26.42 -12.07 23.14
N ASP A 661 26.92 -13.29 23.36
CA ASP A 661 26.04 -14.47 23.49
C ASP A 661 25.05 -14.33 24.67
N ARG A 662 25.51 -13.73 25.78
CA ARG A 662 24.64 -13.39 26.92
C ARG A 662 23.58 -12.37 26.52
N ALA A 663 23.97 -11.24 25.92
CA ALA A 663 23.04 -10.17 25.53
C ALA A 663 21.95 -10.68 24.58
N TRP A 664 22.32 -11.57 23.65
CA TRP A 664 21.43 -12.15 22.66
C TRP A 664 20.79 -13.48 23.09
N SER A 665 20.79 -13.82 24.38
CA SER A 665 20.07 -14.99 24.88
C SER A 665 18.54 -14.84 24.74
N VAL A 666 17.84 -15.94 24.50
CA VAL A 666 16.36 -15.95 24.34
C VAL A 666 15.69 -15.32 25.57
N GLY A 667 14.73 -14.43 25.33
CA GLY A 667 14.01 -13.66 26.35
C GLY A 667 14.65 -12.31 26.70
N ASN A 668 15.92 -12.09 26.36
CA ASN A 668 16.57 -10.80 26.62
C ASN A 668 16.04 -9.70 25.68
N VAL A 669 16.15 -8.46 26.15
CA VAL A 669 15.82 -7.27 25.38
C VAL A 669 17.10 -6.61 24.89
N VAL A 670 17.16 -6.38 23.58
CA VAL A 670 18.29 -5.75 22.88
C VAL A 670 17.82 -4.52 22.09
N THR A 671 18.76 -3.67 21.69
CA THR A 671 18.48 -2.46 20.90
C THR A 671 19.11 -2.57 19.52
N PHE A 672 18.35 -2.28 18.47
CA PHE A 672 18.82 -2.36 17.08
C PHE A 672 17.92 -1.52 16.16
N GLY A 673 18.51 -0.61 15.36
CA GLY A 673 17.76 0.35 14.54
C GLY A 673 17.00 1.42 15.35
N ASN A 674 16.46 2.41 14.63
CA ASN A 674 15.76 3.57 15.18
C ASN A 674 14.47 3.87 14.40
N TYR A 675 13.34 4.02 15.08
CA TYR A 675 12.06 4.38 14.47
C TYR A 675 11.29 5.34 15.39
N GLU A 676 10.41 6.15 14.81
CA GLU A 676 9.54 7.08 15.52
C GLU A 676 8.57 6.31 16.43
N GLN A 677 8.58 6.60 17.73
CA GLN A 677 7.77 5.88 18.73
C GLN A 677 7.00 6.81 19.67
N ASP A 678 7.46 8.05 19.89
CA ASP A 678 6.81 8.98 20.83
C ASP A 678 5.86 9.99 20.15
N ASN A 679 5.77 9.96 18.81
CA ASN A 679 4.96 10.86 17.98
C ASN A 679 5.44 12.32 18.00
N ASN A 680 6.69 12.55 18.37
CA ASN A 680 7.34 13.85 18.35
C ASN A 680 8.44 13.88 17.28
N THR A 681 8.07 14.13 16.03
CA THR A 681 9.03 14.14 14.90
C THR A 681 10.14 15.22 14.99
N SER A 682 10.19 16.04 16.04
CA SER A 682 11.21 17.08 16.24
C SER A 682 12.44 16.64 17.04
N ASN A 683 12.36 15.55 17.82
CA ASN A 683 13.49 15.03 18.62
C ASN A 683 14.28 13.91 17.90
N GLY A 684 13.79 13.46 16.75
CA GLY A 684 14.41 12.40 15.96
C GLY A 684 14.01 10.99 16.42
N LYS A 685 14.32 9.98 15.61
CA LYS A 685 13.84 8.60 15.83
C LYS A 685 14.45 7.94 17.07
N GLU A 686 13.62 7.28 17.87
CA GLU A 686 14.05 6.52 19.05
C GLU A 686 14.62 5.15 18.69
N ALA A 687 15.56 4.67 19.51
CA ALA A 687 16.10 3.33 19.35
C ALA A 687 15.03 2.25 19.61
N ILE A 688 14.94 1.25 18.75
CA ILE A 688 13.93 0.20 18.85
C ILE A 688 14.43 -0.88 19.82
N GLN A 689 13.59 -1.21 20.81
CA GLN A 689 13.83 -2.34 21.70
C GLN A 689 13.21 -3.62 21.12
N TRP A 690 13.96 -4.72 21.15
CA TRP A 690 13.58 -6.01 20.59
C TRP A 690 13.71 -7.11 21.63
N ILE A 691 12.83 -8.11 21.58
CA ILE A 691 12.90 -9.33 22.38
C ILE A 691 13.51 -10.43 21.52
N VAL A 692 14.51 -11.14 22.04
CA VAL A 692 15.08 -12.31 21.37
C VAL A 692 14.13 -13.51 21.54
N LEU A 693 13.54 -13.98 20.44
CA LEU A 693 12.61 -15.11 20.45
C LEU A 693 13.30 -16.46 20.24
N LYS A 694 14.37 -16.49 19.45
CA LYS A 694 15.08 -17.74 19.13
C LYS A 694 16.55 -17.49 18.81
N ARG A 695 17.39 -18.45 19.18
CA ARG A 695 18.80 -18.52 18.79
C ARG A 695 19.06 -19.78 17.98
N ASP A 696 19.85 -19.64 16.91
CA ASP A 696 20.33 -20.74 16.07
C ASP A 696 21.77 -20.46 15.64
N GLY A 697 22.74 -20.98 16.38
CA GLY A 697 24.16 -20.67 16.19
C GLY A 697 24.41 -19.16 16.29
N ASP A 698 24.95 -18.56 15.22
CA ASP A 698 25.19 -17.12 15.14
C ASP A 698 23.98 -16.30 14.66
N LYS A 699 22.81 -16.94 14.55
CA LYS A 699 21.57 -16.26 14.14
C LYS A 699 20.66 -15.99 15.34
N ALA A 700 19.98 -14.86 15.31
CA ALA A 700 18.97 -14.51 16.31
C ALA A 700 17.68 -14.03 15.64
N LEU A 701 16.55 -14.64 15.99
CA LEU A 701 15.23 -14.15 15.65
C LEU A 701 14.78 -13.18 16.73
N ILE A 702 14.47 -11.97 16.34
CA ILE A 702 13.98 -10.93 17.24
C ILE A 702 12.61 -10.41 16.80
N ILE A 703 11.84 -9.91 17.76
CA ILE A 703 10.57 -9.20 17.54
C ILE A 703 10.57 -7.89 18.31
N SER A 704 9.95 -6.83 17.79
CA SER A 704 9.86 -5.58 18.53
C SER A 704 9.18 -5.79 19.89
N LYS A 705 9.66 -5.08 20.91
CA LYS A 705 9.09 -5.17 22.27
C LYS A 705 7.70 -4.54 22.34
N GLN A 706 7.47 -3.47 21.58
CA GLN A 706 6.20 -2.75 21.46
C GLN A 706 5.68 -2.81 20.03
N ASN A 707 4.39 -2.57 19.84
CA ASN A 707 3.82 -2.38 18.50
C ASN A 707 4.23 -0.99 18.01
N LEU A 708 4.94 -0.93 16.88
CA LEU A 708 5.68 0.26 16.50
C LEU A 708 4.81 1.32 15.80
N ASP A 709 3.87 0.87 14.97
CA ASP A 709 3.03 1.72 14.11
C ASP A 709 1.77 0.93 13.67
N SER A 710 0.77 1.62 13.13
CA SER A 710 -0.53 1.09 12.72
C SER A 710 -0.75 1.28 11.23
N GLN A 711 -0.83 0.16 10.51
CA GLN A 711 -1.05 0.13 9.07
C GLN A 711 -2.06 -0.97 8.76
N PRO A 712 -2.88 -0.83 7.71
CA PRO A 712 -3.74 -1.92 7.30
C PRO A 712 -2.86 -3.07 6.80
N TYR A 713 -3.27 -4.31 7.06
CA TYR A 713 -2.55 -5.48 6.55
C TYR A 713 -2.48 -5.45 5.01
N HIS A 714 -3.52 -4.91 4.37
CA HIS A 714 -3.54 -4.57 2.97
C HIS A 714 -4.29 -3.27 2.74
N SER A 715 -3.72 -2.37 1.97
CA SER A 715 -4.28 -1.04 1.68
C SER A 715 -5.42 -1.09 0.66
N ILE A 716 -5.81 -2.28 0.22
CA ILE A 716 -6.77 -2.50 -0.85
C ILE A 716 -7.78 -3.53 -0.33
N TYR A 717 -9.06 -3.18 -0.41
CA TYR A 717 -10.13 -4.03 0.09
C TYR A 717 -10.19 -5.30 -0.75
N GLY A 718 -10.17 -6.49 -0.14
CA GLY A 718 -10.22 -7.72 -0.92
C GLY A 718 -9.54 -8.90 -0.27
N PHE A 719 -9.41 -9.97 -1.05
CA PHE A 719 -8.64 -11.14 -0.67
C PHE A 719 -7.16 -10.84 -0.81
N VAL A 720 -6.41 -11.14 0.25
CA VAL A 720 -4.98 -10.91 0.33
C VAL A 720 -4.30 -12.13 0.94
N THR A 721 -3.05 -12.33 0.55
CA THR A 721 -2.12 -13.26 1.18
C THR A 721 -0.91 -12.49 1.66
N TRP A 722 -0.04 -13.10 2.47
CA TRP A 722 1.18 -12.41 2.88
C TRP A 722 2.02 -11.99 1.67
N GLU A 723 2.12 -12.85 0.66
CA GLU A 723 2.83 -12.60 -0.60
C GLU A 723 2.41 -11.28 -1.28
N THR A 724 1.10 -11.01 -1.33
CA THR A 724 0.50 -9.85 -2.01
C THR A 724 0.17 -8.69 -1.07
N SER A 725 0.50 -8.80 0.21
CA SER A 725 0.24 -7.77 1.22
C SER A 725 1.03 -6.49 0.94
N SER A 726 0.34 -5.35 1.00
CA SER A 726 1.01 -4.04 0.91
C SER A 726 1.76 -3.69 2.19
N LEU A 727 1.36 -4.23 3.35
CA LEU A 727 2.14 -4.14 4.59
C LEU A 727 3.47 -4.87 4.46
N ARG A 728 3.51 -6.06 3.84
CA ARG A 728 4.76 -6.78 3.55
C ARG A 728 5.71 -5.94 2.68
N VAL A 729 5.18 -5.33 1.62
CA VAL A 729 5.97 -4.44 0.73
C VAL A 729 6.51 -3.26 1.52
N TRP A 730 5.65 -2.60 2.30
CA TRP A 730 6.05 -1.46 3.12
C TRP A 730 7.11 -1.81 4.18
N LEU A 731 7.00 -2.99 4.81
CA LEU A 731 7.98 -3.48 5.79
C LEU A 731 9.36 -3.71 5.18
N ASN A 732 9.42 -4.26 3.97
CA ASN A 732 10.68 -4.59 3.29
C ASN A 732 11.25 -3.46 2.44
N ASP A 733 10.54 -2.34 2.33
CA ASP A 733 11.02 -1.14 1.64
C ASP A 733 11.09 0.04 2.62
N ARG A 734 9.97 0.76 2.79
CA ARG A 734 9.95 2.02 3.56
C ARG A 734 10.37 1.82 5.01
N PHE A 735 9.84 0.83 5.71
CA PHE A 735 10.22 0.59 7.11
C PHE A 735 11.69 0.20 7.23
N LEU A 736 12.15 -0.80 6.46
CA LEU A 736 13.55 -1.25 6.47
C LEU A 736 14.52 -0.08 6.25
N ASN A 737 14.28 0.74 5.23
CA ASN A 737 15.12 1.90 4.89
C ASN A 737 14.98 3.07 5.88
N THR A 738 13.87 3.14 6.61
CA THR A 738 13.66 4.17 7.64
C THR A 738 14.27 3.76 8.97
N ALA A 739 14.17 2.49 9.33
CA ALA A 739 14.49 1.97 10.65
C ALA A 739 15.95 1.56 10.82
N PHE A 740 16.65 1.19 9.75
CA PHE A 740 17.99 0.62 9.81
C PHE A 740 18.95 1.32 8.85
N SER A 741 20.17 1.61 9.34
CA SER A 741 21.27 2.09 8.50
C SER A 741 21.74 1.03 7.51
N GLU A 742 22.53 1.40 6.48
CA GLU A 742 23.08 0.43 5.52
C GLU A 742 23.92 -0.67 6.21
N GLU A 743 24.70 -0.31 7.23
CA GLU A 743 25.49 -1.26 8.04
C GLU A 743 24.57 -2.23 8.82
N GLU A 744 23.51 -1.71 9.43
CA GLU A 744 22.52 -2.53 10.14
C GLU A 744 21.76 -3.45 9.18
N GLN A 745 21.37 -2.95 8.01
CA GLN A 745 20.71 -3.76 6.98
C GLN A 745 21.59 -4.90 6.46
N GLY A 746 22.92 -4.72 6.49
CA GLY A 746 23.90 -5.77 6.20
C GLY A 746 23.88 -6.93 7.21
N ALA A 747 23.46 -6.68 8.46
CA ALA A 747 23.29 -7.70 9.48
C ALA A 747 21.94 -8.44 9.41
N ILE A 748 20.94 -7.87 8.72
CA ILE A 748 19.59 -8.45 8.59
C ILE A 748 19.57 -9.51 7.48
N LEU A 749 19.19 -10.73 7.85
CA LEU A 749 19.12 -11.88 6.96
C LEU A 749 17.84 -11.88 6.12
N THR A 750 17.99 -12.12 4.82
CA THR A 750 16.86 -12.50 3.96
C THR A 750 16.41 -13.90 4.36
N THR A 751 15.13 -14.03 4.72
CA THR A 751 14.55 -15.26 5.27
C THR A 751 13.50 -15.80 4.31
N ASN A 752 13.61 -17.09 3.96
CA ASN A 752 12.57 -17.79 3.21
C ASN A 752 11.45 -18.24 4.16
N LEU A 753 10.30 -17.57 4.08
CA LEU A 753 9.14 -17.78 4.95
C LEU A 753 8.10 -18.68 4.27
N GLN A 754 7.70 -19.74 4.95
CA GLN A 754 6.62 -20.62 4.50
C GLN A 754 5.27 -20.05 4.93
N ASN A 755 4.42 -19.66 3.96
CA ASN A 755 3.11 -19.06 4.19
C ASN A 755 2.00 -20.13 4.28
N GLU A 756 2.08 -20.92 5.35
CA GLU A 756 1.16 -22.01 5.62
C GLU A 756 -0.30 -21.58 5.70
N ALA A 757 -1.20 -22.52 5.39
CA ALA A 757 -2.63 -22.31 5.51
C ALA A 757 -3.03 -22.08 6.98
N ASN A 758 -4.12 -21.35 7.20
CA ASN A 758 -4.67 -21.19 8.53
C ASN A 758 -5.03 -22.59 9.12
N PRO A 759 -4.47 -22.98 10.27
CA PRO A 759 -4.66 -24.33 10.82
C PRO A 759 -6.10 -24.64 11.26
N GLN A 760 -6.95 -23.62 11.49
CA GLN A 760 -8.34 -23.81 11.90
C GLN A 760 -9.31 -23.78 10.70
N TYR A 761 -9.05 -22.91 9.72
CA TYR A 761 -9.98 -22.65 8.61
C TYR A 761 -9.50 -23.20 7.27
N ASN A 762 -8.25 -23.68 7.21
CA ASN A 762 -7.58 -24.13 6.00
C ASN A 762 -7.51 -23.06 4.89
N THR A 763 -7.59 -21.77 5.27
CA THR A 763 -7.42 -20.63 4.36
C THR A 763 -6.00 -20.59 3.82
N LYS A 764 -5.81 -20.54 2.51
CA LYS A 764 -4.47 -20.52 1.88
C LYS A 764 -3.69 -19.25 2.23
N GLY A 765 -2.46 -19.41 2.71
CA GLY A 765 -1.57 -18.31 3.13
C GLY A 765 -0.78 -17.62 2.01
N GLY A 766 -0.79 -18.16 0.79
CA GLY A 766 -0.01 -17.67 -0.35
C GLY A 766 1.23 -18.51 -0.62
N ASN A 767 2.03 -18.14 -1.62
CA ASN A 767 3.30 -18.81 -1.88
C ASN A 767 4.35 -18.42 -0.81
N PRO A 768 5.42 -19.20 -0.64
CA PRO A 768 6.57 -18.79 0.16
C PRO A 768 7.15 -17.45 -0.30
N THR A 769 7.68 -16.67 0.64
CA THR A 769 8.25 -15.34 0.37
C THR A 769 9.69 -15.24 0.89
N GLU A 770 10.49 -14.37 0.28
CA GLU A 770 11.81 -13.99 0.80
C GLU A 770 11.72 -12.57 1.38
N ASP A 771 11.86 -12.47 2.69
CA ASP A 771 11.65 -11.22 3.43
C ASP A 771 12.81 -10.97 4.41
N LYS A 772 13.24 -9.71 4.55
CA LYS A 772 14.17 -9.28 5.61
C LYS A 772 13.43 -8.91 6.89
N VAL A 773 12.29 -8.24 6.75
CA VAL A 773 11.39 -7.88 7.87
C VAL A 773 10.03 -8.49 7.60
N PHE A 774 9.47 -9.17 8.61
CA PHE A 774 8.21 -9.89 8.47
C PHE A 774 7.37 -9.86 9.74
N LEU A 775 6.17 -10.43 9.67
CA LEU A 775 5.33 -10.71 10.84
C LEU A 775 5.34 -12.21 11.14
N LEU A 776 5.20 -12.58 12.41
CA LEU A 776 5.11 -13.99 12.77
C LEU A 776 3.84 -14.63 12.18
N SER A 777 3.88 -15.92 11.90
CA SER A 777 2.69 -16.74 11.64
C SER A 777 1.96 -17.10 12.93
N ILE A 778 0.76 -17.69 12.80
CA ILE A 778 0.02 -18.31 13.92
C ILE A 778 0.91 -19.33 14.64
N ALA A 779 1.53 -20.25 13.91
CA ALA A 779 2.35 -21.31 14.49
C ALA A 779 3.56 -20.74 15.24
N GLU A 780 4.27 -19.78 14.65
CA GLU A 780 5.41 -19.11 15.28
C GLU A 780 4.99 -18.31 16.52
N ALA A 781 3.90 -17.56 16.46
CA ALA A 781 3.39 -16.81 17.60
C ALA A 781 2.99 -17.74 18.76
N GLU A 782 2.47 -18.93 18.47
CA GLU A 782 2.09 -19.92 19.49
C GLU A 782 3.30 -20.67 20.06
N SER A 783 4.31 -20.97 19.25
CA SER A 783 5.46 -21.78 19.67
C SER A 783 6.62 -20.97 20.28
N LEU A 784 6.82 -19.72 19.86
CA LEU A 784 7.98 -18.91 20.25
C LEU A 784 7.79 -18.16 21.57
N PHE A 785 6.55 -18.11 22.09
CA PHE A 785 6.22 -17.46 23.36
C PHE A 785 5.79 -18.52 24.38
N GLY A 786 6.19 -18.35 25.64
CA GLY A 786 5.86 -19.29 26.72
C GLY A 786 4.38 -19.28 27.12
N SER A 787 3.69 -18.14 26.95
CA SER A 787 2.30 -17.95 27.33
C SER A 787 1.59 -16.85 26.51
N ASP A 788 0.27 -16.74 26.63
CA ASP A 788 -0.49 -15.59 26.11
C ASP A 788 0.03 -14.27 26.71
N ALA A 789 0.37 -14.24 28.00
CA ALA A 789 0.87 -13.04 28.66
C ALA A 789 2.15 -12.50 28.02
N ASP A 790 3.03 -13.38 27.55
CA ASP A 790 4.29 -13.01 26.90
C ASP A 790 4.08 -12.40 25.48
N ARG A 791 2.92 -12.67 24.86
CA ARG A 791 2.54 -12.10 23.56
C ARG A 791 1.92 -10.70 23.65
N VAL A 792 1.53 -10.27 24.84
CA VAL A 792 0.95 -8.93 25.06
C VAL A 792 1.97 -7.87 24.72
N ALA A 793 1.60 -6.92 23.86
CA ALA A 793 2.46 -5.83 23.42
C ALA A 793 1.73 -4.49 23.53
N LYS A 794 2.38 -3.50 24.15
CA LYS A 794 1.89 -2.12 24.22
C LYS A 794 2.11 -1.40 22.90
N ASN A 795 1.20 -0.48 22.58
CA ASN A 795 1.39 0.44 21.47
C ASN A 795 2.34 1.56 21.89
N THR A 796 3.25 1.92 20.99
CA THR A 796 3.98 3.19 21.06
C THR A 796 2.99 4.36 20.93
N ASP A 797 3.38 5.56 21.34
CA ASP A 797 2.52 6.74 21.19
C ASP A 797 2.31 7.10 19.72
N TYR A 798 3.31 6.82 18.88
CA TYR A 798 3.18 6.89 17.43
C TYR A 798 2.13 5.92 16.89
N ALA A 799 2.16 4.64 17.26
CA ALA A 799 1.15 3.67 16.82
C ALA A 799 -0.28 4.07 17.22
N LYS A 800 -0.45 4.62 18.44
CA LYS A 800 -1.75 5.15 18.90
C LYS A 800 -2.21 6.31 18.00
N ALA A 801 -1.31 7.22 17.67
CA ALA A 801 -1.60 8.35 16.78
C ALA A 801 -1.97 7.90 15.35
N GLN A 802 -1.42 6.77 14.88
CA GLN A 802 -1.77 6.14 13.60
C GLN A 802 -3.07 5.31 13.65
N GLY A 803 -3.78 5.27 14.79
CA GLY A 803 -5.09 4.62 14.91
C GLY A 803 -5.08 3.19 15.45
N ALA A 804 -3.95 2.73 16.01
CA ALA A 804 -3.90 1.39 16.62
C ALA A 804 -4.91 1.25 17.76
N TYR A 805 -5.72 0.19 17.71
CA TYR A 805 -6.57 -0.21 18.83
C TYR A 805 -5.70 -0.32 20.09
N THR A 806 -6.12 0.36 21.16
CA THR A 806 -5.44 0.36 22.45
C THR A 806 -6.45 0.03 23.54
N ASP A 807 -6.18 -1.05 24.25
CA ASP A 807 -6.97 -1.47 25.39
C ASP A 807 -6.79 -0.49 26.57
N LYS A 808 -7.90 -0.07 27.17
CA LYS A 808 -7.89 0.98 28.20
C LYS A 808 -7.32 0.50 29.52
N ASP A 809 -7.40 -0.79 29.81
CA ASP A 809 -7.05 -1.33 31.12
C ASP A 809 -5.55 -1.64 31.22
N ASN A 810 -4.95 -2.17 30.15
CA ASN A 810 -3.55 -2.59 30.14
C ASN A 810 -2.65 -1.81 29.15
N GLY A 811 -3.23 -0.95 28.29
CA GLY A 811 -2.52 -0.17 27.27
C GLY A 811 -1.97 -1.00 26.11
N ALA A 812 -2.37 -2.27 26.01
CA ALA A 812 -1.93 -3.19 24.96
C ALA A 812 -2.74 -3.02 23.67
N GLY A 813 -2.06 -3.18 22.54
CA GLY A 813 -2.70 -3.19 21.24
C GLY A 813 -2.92 -4.58 20.69
N ARG A 814 -3.68 -4.62 19.60
CA ARG A 814 -3.76 -5.80 18.73
C ARG A 814 -2.68 -5.69 17.67
N TRP A 815 -2.12 -6.81 17.25
CA TRP A 815 -1.08 -6.80 16.21
C TRP A 815 -1.22 -7.95 15.22
N TRP A 816 -0.95 -7.64 13.95
CA TRP A 816 -1.09 -8.55 12.82
C TRP A 816 -0.12 -9.74 12.85
N LEU A 817 -0.59 -10.88 12.35
CA LEU A 817 0.22 -12.04 11.98
C LEU A 817 0.21 -12.19 10.45
N ARG A 818 1.28 -12.73 9.88
CA ARG A 818 1.32 -12.96 8.41
C ARG A 818 0.34 -14.05 7.95
N SER A 819 -0.11 -14.92 8.85
CA SER A 819 -1.07 -15.97 8.51
C SER A 819 -2.44 -15.39 8.16
N PRO A 820 -3.17 -15.98 7.19
CA PRO A 820 -4.52 -15.54 6.86
C PRO A 820 -5.49 -15.88 8.00
N GLY A 821 -6.63 -15.19 8.03
CA GLY A 821 -7.73 -15.42 8.97
C GLY A 821 -8.69 -16.52 8.49
N SER A 822 -9.96 -16.37 8.86
CA SER A 822 -11.05 -17.30 8.48
C SER A 822 -11.31 -17.39 6.98
N ASN A 823 -10.92 -16.36 6.23
CA ASN A 823 -10.77 -16.34 4.79
C ASN A 823 -9.73 -15.26 4.41
N GLN A 824 -9.41 -15.10 3.13
CA GLN A 824 -8.34 -14.21 2.67
C GLN A 824 -8.65 -12.70 2.81
N ARG A 825 -9.87 -12.28 3.20
CA ARG A 825 -10.12 -10.87 3.59
C ARG A 825 -9.63 -10.55 4.98
N PHE A 826 -9.46 -11.59 5.80
CA PHE A 826 -9.04 -11.44 7.18
C PHE A 826 -7.59 -11.86 7.30
N ALA A 827 -6.82 -11.14 8.12
CA ALA A 827 -5.50 -11.55 8.55
C ALA A 827 -5.57 -11.95 10.02
N ALA A 828 -4.91 -13.06 10.40
CA ALA A 828 -4.85 -13.45 11.79
C ALA A 828 -4.12 -12.37 12.61
N LEU A 829 -4.46 -12.26 13.89
CA LEU A 829 -3.86 -11.26 14.77
C LEU A 829 -3.74 -11.79 16.20
N VAL A 830 -2.95 -11.11 17.01
CA VAL A 830 -2.91 -11.31 18.47
C VAL A 830 -3.72 -10.21 19.14
N LYS A 831 -4.59 -10.58 20.08
CA LYS A 831 -5.43 -9.63 20.81
C LYS A 831 -4.66 -8.89 21.92
N SER A 832 -5.24 -7.84 22.49
CA SER A 832 -4.66 -7.08 23.62
C SER A 832 -4.39 -7.92 24.88
N VAL A 833 -5.01 -9.10 24.99
CA VAL A 833 -4.78 -10.10 26.05
C VAL A 833 -3.77 -11.19 25.67
N GLY A 834 -3.15 -11.09 24.49
CA GLY A 834 -2.09 -12.00 24.03
C GLY A 834 -2.56 -13.30 23.37
N SER A 835 -3.86 -13.60 23.40
CA SER A 835 -4.41 -14.76 22.69
C SER A 835 -4.45 -14.55 21.17
N VAL A 836 -4.09 -15.59 20.43
CA VAL A 836 -4.13 -15.60 18.97
C VAL A 836 -5.58 -15.70 18.48
N TYR A 837 -5.98 -14.74 17.65
CA TYR A 837 -7.29 -14.70 17.01
C TYR A 837 -7.19 -15.21 15.57
N ARG A 838 -7.33 -16.52 15.42
CA ARG A 838 -7.18 -17.24 14.13
C ARG A 838 -8.24 -16.86 13.10
N SER A 839 -9.41 -16.38 13.51
CA SER A 839 -10.43 -15.88 12.58
C SER A 839 -10.01 -14.58 11.90
N GLY A 840 -9.14 -13.81 12.54
CA GLY A 840 -8.54 -12.60 12.02
C GLY A 840 -9.40 -11.34 12.11
N GLY A 841 -8.73 -10.20 11.92
CA GLY A 841 -9.33 -8.89 11.68
C GLY A 841 -9.36 -8.60 10.17
N ASP A 842 -10.23 -7.68 9.75
CA ASP A 842 -10.35 -7.32 8.33
C ASP A 842 -9.04 -6.66 7.88
N ALA A 843 -8.41 -7.19 6.84
CA ALA A 843 -7.09 -6.80 6.40
C ALA A 843 -7.03 -5.33 5.90
N PHE A 844 -8.17 -4.74 5.53
CA PHE A 844 -8.24 -3.40 4.95
C PHE A 844 -8.25 -2.27 5.99
N TYR A 845 -8.75 -2.52 7.20
CA TYR A 845 -8.90 -1.45 8.19
C TYR A 845 -7.61 -1.17 8.94
N VAL A 846 -7.35 0.13 9.16
CA VAL A 846 -6.28 0.61 10.04
C VAL A 846 -6.78 0.55 11.48
N SER A 847 -6.86 -0.66 12.03
CA SER A 847 -7.31 -0.88 13.42
C SER A 847 -6.28 -1.61 14.28
N ASP A 848 -5.36 -2.34 13.66
CA ASP A 848 -4.41 -3.18 14.35
C ASP A 848 -2.98 -2.77 13.98
N ALA A 849 -2.10 -2.83 14.97
CA ALA A 849 -0.73 -2.42 14.81
C ALA A 849 0.11 -3.53 14.15
N PHE A 850 1.35 -3.21 13.81
CA PHE A 850 2.31 -4.24 13.41
C PHE A 850 3.44 -4.36 14.43
N ARG A 851 3.94 -5.60 14.53
CA ARG A 851 5.01 -5.99 15.44
C ARG A 851 6.07 -6.73 14.63
N PRO A 852 7.04 -6.00 14.04
CA PRO A 852 7.96 -6.60 13.08
C PRO A 852 8.88 -7.60 13.77
N ALA A 853 9.25 -8.64 13.02
CA ALA A 853 10.23 -9.64 13.38
C ALA A 853 11.26 -9.76 12.24
N LEU A 854 12.49 -10.13 12.61
CA LEU A 854 13.59 -10.31 11.66
C LEU A 854 14.66 -11.25 12.21
N TRP A 855 15.42 -11.86 11.30
CA TRP A 855 16.60 -12.65 11.64
C TRP A 855 17.87 -11.82 11.48
N LEU A 856 18.75 -11.86 12.47
CA LEU A 856 20.06 -11.21 12.42
C LEU A 856 21.18 -12.24 12.30
N ASN A 857 22.23 -11.85 11.59
CA ASN A 857 23.52 -12.53 11.61
C ASN A 857 24.45 -11.83 12.62
N LEU A 858 24.65 -12.45 13.79
CA LEU A 858 25.52 -11.92 14.85
C LEU A 858 27.01 -12.05 14.52
N SER A 859 27.38 -12.81 13.49
CA SER A 859 28.75 -12.87 12.98
C SER A 859 29.05 -11.81 11.92
N SER A 860 28.10 -10.90 11.63
CA SER A 860 28.27 -9.86 10.61
C SER A 860 29.25 -8.77 11.06
N GLU A 861 29.80 -8.03 10.07
CA GLU A 861 30.75 -6.94 10.31
C GLU A 861 30.23 -5.91 11.32
N PHE A 862 28.92 -5.64 11.29
CA PHE A 862 28.24 -4.74 12.22
C PHE A 862 28.44 -5.15 13.69
N PHE A 863 28.26 -6.43 14.01
CA PHE A 863 28.42 -6.92 15.39
C PHE A 863 29.89 -7.15 15.77
N SER A 864 30.73 -7.52 14.80
CA SER A 864 32.17 -7.68 15.06
C SER A 864 32.89 -6.35 15.28
N SER A 865 32.45 -5.26 14.65
CA SER A 865 33.05 -3.92 14.79
C SER A 865 32.57 -3.18 16.04
N LYS A 866 31.45 -3.60 16.62
CA LYS A 866 30.89 -3.09 17.88
C LYS A 866 31.23 -3.94 19.11
N ALA A 867 31.96 -5.04 18.92
CA ALA A 867 32.57 -5.78 20.02
C ALA A 867 33.64 -4.87 20.66
N PRO A 868 33.54 -4.57 21.98
CA PRO A 868 34.40 -3.61 22.67
C PRO A 868 35.87 -4.01 22.71
#